data_AF-A0A0E0RGU3-F1
#
_entry.id   AF-A0A0E0RGU3-F1
#
_cell.length_a   1.000
_cell.length_b   1.000
_cell.length_c   1.000
_cell.angle_alpha   90.00
_cell.angle_beta   90.00
_cell.angle_gamma   90.00
#
_symmetry.space_group_name_H-M   'P 1'
#
loop_
_entity.id
_entity.type
_entity.pdbx_description
1 polymer ?
#
loop_
_entity_poly.entity_id
_entity_poly.type
_entity_poly.pdbx_seq_one_letter_code
_entity_poly.pdbx_strand_id
1 'polypeptide(L)'
;MVKICCIGAGYVGGPTMAVIALKCPAIEVVVVDISKPRIDAWNSEQLPIYEPGLDEVVKECRGRNLFFSTDVEKHVAEANIIFVSVNTPTKTRGLGAGKAADLTYWESAARMIADVSKSDKIVVEKSTVPVKTAEAIEKILTHNSKGINYQILSNPEFLAEGTAIEDLFKPDRVLIGGRETPEGKKAVQALKEVYAHWVPEDRIITTNLWSAELSKLAANAFLAQRISSVNAISALCEATGANVAEVAYSVGKDSRIGPKFLNASVGFGGSCFQKDILNLVYICECNGLPEVANYWKQVIKINDYQKSRFVNRVVSSMFNTVSGKKIAVLGFAFKKDTGDTRETPAIDVCHGLLGDKAQISIYDPQVTEDQIQRDLAMSKFDWDHPMHLQPTSPTAFKQVSVVWDAYEATKGAHGVCILTEWDEFKTLDYQKIFDNMQKPAFVFDGRNVVDAEKLREIGFIVYSIGKPLDAWLKDMPAERLPFCQTEIVSSQSKHFSSSVWSHSPPSPPPLLSTPTPTRQLGRRRTSISIRSPPSVADPRADTDTDLDPDPRSPRRKMVKICCIGAGYVGGPTMAVIALKCPAIEVVVVDISKPRIDAWNSDQLPIYEPGLDEVVKECRGRNLFFSTDVEKHVAEADIIFVSVNTPTKTRGLGAGKAADLTYWESAARMIADVSKSDKIVVEKSTVPVKTAEAIEKILTHNSKGINYQILSNPEFLAEGTAIEDLFKPDRVLIGGRETPEGKKAVQALKEVYAHWVPEDRIITTNLWSAELSKLAANAFLAQRISSVNAISALCEATGANVSEVAYAVGKDTRIGPKFLNASVGFGGSCFQKDILNLVYICECNGLPEVANYWKQVIKINDYQKSRFVNRVVASMFNTVSGKKIAILGFAFKKDTGDTRETPAIDVCHGLLGDKAQISIYDPQVTEDQIQRDLSMAKFDWDHPRHLQPTSPTAFKQVSVVWDAYEATKGAHGLCILTEWDEFKTLDYQRIFDNMQKPAFVFDGRNVVDPEKLREIGFIVYSIGKPLDAWLKDMPAVA
;
A
#
# COMPACT_ATOMS: atom_id res chain seq x y z
N MET A 1 -34.13 -24.38 25.29
CA MET A 1 -33.83 -24.04 23.89
C MET A 1 -33.15 -22.68 23.91
N VAL A 2 -31.99 -22.51 23.26
CA VAL A 2 -31.32 -21.21 23.20
C VAL A 2 -32.12 -20.32 22.27
N LYS A 3 -32.46 -19.12 22.74
CA LYS A 3 -33.18 -18.10 21.95
C LYS A 3 -32.27 -16.92 21.66
N ILE A 4 -32.17 -16.57 20.38
CA ILE A 4 -31.44 -15.40 19.89
C ILE A 4 -32.46 -14.34 19.46
N CYS A 5 -32.31 -13.12 19.99
CA CYS A 5 -33.02 -11.94 19.48
C CYS A 5 -32.02 -11.02 18.79
N CYS A 6 -32.37 -10.45 17.64
CA CYS A 6 -31.56 -9.45 16.95
C CYS A 6 -32.35 -8.15 16.78
N ILE A 7 -31.87 -7.07 17.39
CA ILE A 7 -32.45 -5.73 17.25
C ILE A 7 -31.85 -5.07 16.00
N GLY A 8 -32.66 -4.87 14.96
CA GLY A 8 -32.30 -4.27 13.68
C GLY A 8 -32.41 -5.27 12.54
N ALA A 9 -33.39 -5.09 11.65
CA ALA A 9 -33.65 -5.97 10.50
C ALA A 9 -33.09 -5.39 9.19
N GLY A 10 -31.91 -4.76 9.23
CA GLY A 10 -31.25 -4.19 8.06
C GLY A 10 -30.35 -5.19 7.30
N TYR A 11 -29.42 -4.66 6.49
CA TYR A 11 -28.43 -5.42 5.72
C TYR A 11 -27.49 -6.28 6.56
N VAL A 12 -27.33 -5.99 7.85
CA VAL A 12 -26.49 -6.78 8.77
C VAL A 12 -27.35 -7.82 9.51
N GLY A 13 -28.33 -7.36 10.30
CA GLY A 13 -29.08 -8.23 11.20
C GLY A 13 -29.94 -9.27 10.46
N GLY A 14 -30.62 -8.89 9.37
CA GLY A 14 -31.49 -9.79 8.61
C GLY A 14 -30.73 -11.00 8.03
N PRO A 15 -29.76 -10.78 7.11
CA PRO A 15 -28.98 -11.86 6.52
C PRO A 15 -28.23 -12.72 7.53
N THR A 16 -27.58 -12.10 8.54
CA THR A 16 -26.85 -12.83 9.58
C THR A 16 -27.76 -13.80 10.32
N MET A 17 -28.92 -13.32 10.77
CA MET A 17 -29.87 -14.13 11.54
C MET A 17 -30.52 -15.21 10.69
N ALA A 18 -30.77 -14.94 9.41
CA ALA A 18 -31.26 -15.95 8.49
C ALA A 18 -30.26 -17.11 8.31
N VAL A 19 -28.96 -16.80 8.18
CA VAL A 19 -27.91 -17.83 8.09
C VAL A 19 -27.74 -18.58 9.42
N ILE A 20 -27.78 -17.89 10.57
CA ILE A 20 -27.75 -18.56 11.88
C ILE A 20 -28.94 -19.51 12.03
N ALA A 21 -30.15 -19.09 11.67
CA ALA A 21 -31.34 -19.94 11.75
C ALA A 21 -31.23 -21.17 10.83
N LEU A 22 -30.66 -21.00 9.64
CA LEU A 22 -30.44 -22.09 8.70
C LEU A 22 -29.43 -23.11 9.24
N LYS A 23 -28.29 -22.63 9.75
CA LYS A 23 -27.19 -23.48 10.21
C LYS A 23 -27.41 -24.07 11.60
N CYS A 24 -28.27 -23.46 12.40
CA CYS A 24 -28.55 -23.84 13.77
C CYS A 24 -30.06 -24.13 13.97
N PRO A 25 -30.60 -25.24 13.44
CA PRO A 25 -32.04 -25.53 13.46
C PRO A 25 -32.63 -25.69 14.87
N ALA A 26 -31.78 -25.93 15.89
CA ALA A 26 -32.17 -26.05 17.29
C ALA A 26 -32.26 -24.69 18.03
N ILE A 27 -31.85 -23.59 17.38
CA ILE A 27 -31.89 -22.24 17.93
C ILE A 27 -33.11 -21.52 17.36
N GLU A 28 -33.93 -20.93 18.24
CA GLU A 28 -34.98 -20.00 17.84
C GLU A 28 -34.37 -18.61 17.64
N VAL A 29 -34.54 -18.04 16.45
CA VAL A 29 -33.99 -16.75 16.06
C VAL A 29 -35.13 -15.79 15.75
N VAL A 30 -35.17 -14.66 16.44
CA VAL A 30 -36.16 -13.60 16.21
C VAL A 30 -35.45 -12.30 15.86
N VAL A 31 -35.73 -11.76 14.68
CA VAL A 31 -35.26 -10.44 14.24
C VAL A 31 -36.35 -9.42 14.49
N VAL A 32 -36.02 -8.35 15.19
CA VAL A 32 -36.96 -7.30 15.57
C VAL A 32 -36.54 -5.93 15.04
N ASP A 33 -37.49 -5.13 14.60
CA ASP A 33 -37.24 -3.77 14.10
C ASP A 33 -38.47 -2.89 14.39
N ILE A 34 -38.24 -1.61 14.68
CA ILE A 34 -39.29 -0.62 14.89
C ILE A 34 -40.03 -0.27 13.59
N SER A 35 -39.39 -0.52 12.44
CA SER A 35 -39.97 -0.28 11.12
C SER A 35 -40.94 -1.39 10.75
N LYS A 36 -42.24 -1.15 11.01
CA LYS A 36 -43.31 -2.06 10.59
C LYS A 36 -43.27 -2.39 9.09
N PRO A 37 -43.13 -1.43 8.15
CA PRO A 37 -43.05 -1.75 6.73
C PRO A 37 -41.89 -2.70 6.39
N ARG A 38 -40.75 -2.57 7.07
CA ARG A 38 -39.60 -3.45 6.88
C ARG A 38 -39.86 -4.86 7.40
N ILE A 39 -40.46 -5.00 8.59
CA ILE A 39 -40.83 -6.31 9.15
C ILE A 39 -41.92 -6.98 8.30
N ASP A 40 -42.91 -6.23 7.83
CA ASP A 40 -43.95 -6.74 6.93
C ASP A 40 -43.32 -7.25 5.62
N ALA A 41 -42.33 -6.55 5.06
CA ALA A 41 -41.58 -6.99 3.89
C ALA A 41 -40.75 -8.27 4.15
N TRP A 42 -40.05 -8.36 5.29
CA TRP A 42 -39.33 -9.59 5.70
C TRP A 42 -40.25 -10.80 5.91
N ASN A 43 -41.54 -10.57 6.16
CA ASN A 43 -42.58 -11.59 6.25
C ASN A 43 -43.32 -11.84 4.93
N SER A 44 -42.94 -11.19 3.84
CA SER A 44 -43.56 -11.31 2.52
C SER A 44 -42.69 -12.09 1.52
N GLU A 45 -43.19 -12.29 0.29
CA GLU A 45 -42.40 -12.85 -0.82
C GLU A 45 -41.39 -11.85 -1.42
N GLN A 46 -41.47 -10.57 -1.05
CA GLN A 46 -40.56 -9.52 -1.49
C GLN A 46 -39.77 -8.99 -0.30
N LEU A 47 -38.53 -9.47 -0.15
CA LEU A 47 -37.65 -9.01 0.92
C LEU A 47 -37.34 -7.51 0.80
N PRO A 48 -37.11 -6.80 1.92
CA PRO A 48 -36.84 -5.36 1.91
C PRO A 48 -35.43 -5.00 1.40
N ILE A 49 -34.58 -6.00 1.17
CA ILE A 49 -33.23 -5.86 0.61
C ILE A 49 -33.00 -6.95 -0.43
N TYR A 50 -32.19 -6.64 -1.43
CA TYR A 50 -31.76 -7.60 -2.44
C TYR A 50 -30.33 -8.07 -2.13
N GLU A 51 -30.16 -9.38 -1.94
CA GLU A 51 -28.87 -10.05 -1.85
C GLU A 51 -29.00 -11.40 -2.58
N PRO A 52 -28.06 -11.76 -3.47
CA PRO A 52 -28.09 -13.05 -4.15
C PRO A 52 -28.15 -14.22 -3.14
N GLY A 53 -29.14 -15.09 -3.29
CA GLY A 53 -29.33 -16.27 -2.43
C GLY A 53 -30.08 -16.03 -1.11
N LEU A 54 -30.42 -14.78 -0.76
CA LEU A 54 -31.04 -14.45 0.52
C LEU A 54 -32.50 -14.92 0.60
N ASP A 55 -33.24 -14.81 -0.50
CA ASP A 55 -34.65 -15.20 -0.56
C ASP A 55 -34.83 -16.69 -0.26
N GLU A 56 -33.97 -17.53 -0.83
CA GLU A 56 -33.95 -18.97 -0.60
C GLU A 56 -33.67 -19.31 0.87
N VAL A 57 -32.67 -18.66 1.47
CA VAL A 57 -32.29 -18.89 2.88
C VAL A 57 -33.43 -18.48 3.84
N VAL A 58 -34.06 -17.33 3.60
CA VAL A 58 -35.17 -16.84 4.42
C VAL A 58 -36.37 -17.77 4.30
N LYS A 59 -36.74 -18.20 3.09
CA LYS A 59 -37.87 -19.10 2.85
C LYS A 59 -37.72 -20.45 3.55
N GLU A 60 -36.51 -20.98 3.63
CA GLU A 60 -36.24 -22.26 4.30
C GLU A 60 -36.38 -22.20 5.84
N CYS A 61 -36.20 -21.03 6.44
CA CYS A 61 -36.14 -20.87 7.90
C CYS A 61 -37.35 -20.16 8.48
N ARG A 62 -37.98 -19.26 7.72
CA ARG A 62 -39.08 -18.40 8.19
C ARG A 62 -40.27 -19.24 8.62
N GLY A 63 -40.73 -19.01 9.85
CA GLY A 63 -41.84 -19.77 10.46
C GLY A 63 -41.43 -21.14 11.02
N ARG A 64 -40.22 -21.64 10.73
CA ARG A 64 -39.65 -22.85 11.36
C ARG A 64 -38.90 -22.49 12.63
N ASN A 65 -37.83 -21.71 12.49
CA ASN A 65 -37.03 -21.23 13.61
C ASN A 65 -36.50 -19.79 13.40
N LEU A 66 -36.84 -19.15 12.28
CA LEU A 66 -36.60 -17.72 12.02
C LEU A 66 -37.93 -16.97 12.06
N PHE A 67 -37.99 -15.88 12.81
CA PHE A 67 -39.18 -15.04 12.94
C PHE A 67 -38.83 -13.55 12.83
N PHE A 68 -39.73 -12.75 12.25
CA PHE A 68 -39.60 -11.30 12.17
C PHE A 68 -40.77 -10.63 12.89
N SER A 69 -40.50 -9.71 13.81
CA SER A 69 -41.51 -9.13 14.70
C SER A 69 -41.27 -7.64 14.99
N THR A 70 -42.35 -6.90 15.24
CA THR A 70 -42.29 -5.54 15.78
C THR A 70 -42.34 -5.50 17.31
N ASP A 71 -42.57 -6.64 17.98
CA ASP A 71 -42.64 -6.76 19.44
C ASP A 71 -41.24 -6.91 20.05
N VAL A 72 -40.49 -5.81 20.04
CA VAL A 72 -39.08 -5.76 20.45
C VAL A 72 -38.90 -6.19 21.91
N GLU A 73 -39.67 -5.60 22.82
CA GLU A 73 -39.52 -5.79 24.27
C GLU A 73 -39.74 -7.24 24.70
N LYS A 74 -40.78 -7.89 24.18
CA LYS A 74 -41.07 -9.29 24.45
C LYS A 74 -39.90 -10.18 24.08
N HIS A 75 -39.42 -10.06 22.85
CA HIS A 75 -38.38 -10.96 22.33
C HIS A 75 -37.01 -10.71 22.97
N VAL A 76 -36.71 -9.48 23.39
CA VAL A 76 -35.52 -9.18 24.20
C VAL A 76 -35.62 -9.80 25.59
N ALA A 77 -36.78 -9.71 26.25
CA ALA A 77 -36.98 -10.31 27.57
C ALA A 77 -36.80 -11.84 27.57
N GLU A 78 -37.28 -12.51 26.51
CA GLU A 78 -37.22 -13.97 26.34
C GLU A 78 -35.85 -14.51 25.86
N ALA A 79 -35.00 -13.68 25.25
CA ALA A 79 -33.75 -14.13 24.63
C ALA A 79 -32.65 -14.47 25.63
N ASN A 80 -31.75 -15.38 25.26
CA ASN A 80 -30.51 -15.66 25.98
C ASN A 80 -29.35 -14.82 25.43
N ILE A 81 -29.30 -14.68 24.10
CA ILE A 81 -28.31 -13.90 23.38
C ILE A 81 -29.06 -12.81 22.60
N ILE A 82 -28.64 -11.56 22.76
CA ILE A 82 -29.23 -10.41 22.10
C ILE A 82 -28.19 -9.79 21.19
N PHE A 83 -28.36 -9.93 19.88
CA PHE A 83 -27.62 -9.14 18.90
C PHE A 83 -28.24 -7.76 18.80
N VAL A 84 -27.38 -6.76 18.65
CA VAL A 84 -27.79 -5.41 18.32
C VAL A 84 -27.08 -5.03 17.03
N SER A 85 -27.87 -4.70 16.00
CA SER A 85 -27.40 -4.41 14.64
C SER A 85 -28.15 -3.20 14.09
N VAL A 86 -28.12 -2.11 14.85
CA VAL A 86 -28.75 -0.84 14.52
C VAL A 86 -27.76 0.11 13.83
N ASN A 87 -28.29 1.05 13.05
CA ASN A 87 -27.48 2.01 12.32
C ASN A 87 -26.73 2.97 13.27
N THR A 88 -25.52 3.36 12.87
CA THR A 88 -24.67 4.34 13.58
C THR A 88 -24.36 5.53 12.67
N PRO A 89 -25.34 6.37 12.28
CA PRO A 89 -25.10 7.41 11.28
C PRO A 89 -23.98 8.35 11.69
N THR A 90 -23.31 8.99 10.73
CA THR A 90 -22.34 10.03 11.05
C THR A 90 -23.05 11.21 11.71
N LYS A 91 -22.51 11.76 12.81
CA LYS A 91 -23.07 12.94 13.47
C LYS A 91 -23.05 14.13 12.50
N THR A 92 -24.17 14.83 12.36
CA THR A 92 -24.26 16.06 11.54
C THR A 92 -24.07 17.35 12.34
N ARG A 93 -24.09 17.28 13.68
CA ARG A 93 -23.97 18.42 14.58
C ARG A 93 -23.21 18.11 15.88
N GLY A 94 -22.72 19.16 16.54
CA GLY A 94 -21.99 19.07 17.81
C GLY A 94 -20.56 18.53 17.68
N LEU A 95 -19.96 18.14 18.81
CA LEU A 95 -18.60 17.59 18.83
C LEU A 95 -18.50 16.32 17.97
N GLY A 96 -17.53 16.28 17.06
CA GLY A 96 -17.33 15.15 16.14
C GLY A 96 -18.22 15.16 14.91
N ALA A 97 -18.95 16.26 14.62
CA ALA A 97 -19.75 16.39 13.40
C ALA A 97 -18.90 16.11 12.13
N GLY A 98 -19.47 15.33 11.21
CA GLY A 98 -18.82 14.88 9.97
C GLY A 98 -17.74 13.81 10.17
N LYS A 99 -17.55 13.26 11.38
CA LYS A 99 -16.58 12.19 11.63
C LYS A 99 -17.09 11.08 12.54
N ALA A 100 -17.60 11.45 13.71
CA ALA A 100 -17.98 10.52 14.76
C ALA A 100 -19.31 9.84 14.44
N ALA A 101 -19.41 8.56 14.74
CA ALA A 101 -20.66 7.81 14.74
C ALA A 101 -21.61 8.33 15.83
N ASP A 102 -22.89 8.41 15.49
CA ASP A 102 -23.99 8.70 16.40
C ASP A 102 -24.44 7.39 17.07
N LEU A 103 -24.26 7.31 18.38
CA LEU A 103 -24.59 6.14 19.19
C LEU A 103 -26.02 6.19 19.77
N THR A 104 -26.86 7.16 19.38
CA THR A 104 -28.23 7.34 19.92
C THR A 104 -29.05 6.05 19.86
N TYR A 105 -29.01 5.32 18.73
CA TYR A 105 -29.78 4.08 18.57
C TYR A 105 -29.23 2.93 19.43
N TRP A 106 -27.92 2.87 19.61
CA TRP A 106 -27.27 1.90 20.48
C TRP A 106 -27.57 2.14 21.94
N GLU A 107 -27.52 3.40 22.38
CA GLU A 107 -27.91 3.80 23.73
C GLU A 107 -29.38 3.44 24.00
N SER A 108 -30.27 3.73 23.05
CA SER A 108 -31.69 3.38 23.17
C SER A 108 -31.91 1.86 23.28
N ALA A 109 -31.21 1.07 22.46
CA ALA A 109 -31.27 -0.39 22.52
C ALA A 109 -30.75 -0.92 23.87
N ALA A 110 -29.61 -0.42 24.35
CA ALA A 110 -29.03 -0.82 25.64
C ALA A 110 -29.96 -0.48 26.82
N ARG A 111 -30.55 0.71 26.84
CA ARG A 111 -31.53 1.11 27.87
C ARG A 111 -32.75 0.20 27.86
N MET A 112 -33.32 -0.07 26.69
CA MET A 112 -34.45 -0.98 26.56
C MET A 112 -34.11 -2.41 27.02
N ILE A 113 -32.92 -2.93 26.67
CA ILE A 113 -32.44 -4.23 27.16
C ILE A 113 -32.39 -4.24 28.69
N ALA A 114 -31.87 -3.19 29.34
CA ALA A 114 -31.84 -3.10 30.80
C ALA A 114 -33.25 -3.04 31.44
N ASP A 115 -34.21 -2.43 30.76
CA ASP A 115 -35.56 -2.26 31.30
C ASP A 115 -36.40 -3.54 31.23
N VAL A 116 -36.24 -4.35 30.18
CA VAL A 116 -37.11 -5.52 29.95
C VAL A 116 -36.48 -6.86 30.34
N SER A 117 -35.16 -6.92 30.51
CA SER A 117 -34.48 -8.16 30.90
C SER A 117 -34.91 -8.62 32.29
N LYS A 118 -35.09 -9.93 32.44
CA LYS A 118 -35.49 -10.58 33.71
C LYS A 118 -34.52 -11.67 34.18
N SER A 119 -33.45 -11.89 33.42
CA SER A 119 -32.45 -12.94 33.63
C SER A 119 -31.14 -12.49 33.01
N ASP A 120 -30.04 -13.15 33.40
CA ASP A 120 -28.71 -12.92 32.80
C ASP A 120 -28.75 -13.05 31.28
N LYS A 121 -28.01 -12.17 30.59
CA LYS A 121 -27.98 -12.07 29.12
C LYS A 121 -26.56 -12.00 28.59
N ILE A 122 -26.36 -12.54 27.40
CA ILE A 122 -25.23 -12.19 26.54
C ILE A 122 -25.71 -11.14 25.54
N VAL A 123 -25.08 -9.97 25.51
CA VAL A 123 -25.39 -8.89 24.57
C VAL A 123 -24.24 -8.78 23.59
N VAL A 124 -24.54 -8.93 22.30
CA VAL A 124 -23.57 -8.98 21.22
C VAL A 124 -23.71 -7.73 20.37
N GLU A 125 -22.69 -6.89 20.42
CA GLU A 125 -22.54 -5.77 19.51
C GLU A 125 -22.20 -6.31 18.12
N LYS A 126 -23.01 -6.01 17.09
CA LYS A 126 -22.76 -6.46 15.72
C LYS A 126 -23.02 -5.34 14.71
N SER A 127 -21.96 -4.61 14.38
CA SER A 127 -21.97 -3.48 13.45
C SER A 127 -20.85 -3.58 12.42
N THR A 128 -21.01 -2.83 11.33
CA THR A 128 -19.91 -2.54 10.38
C THR A 128 -18.95 -1.49 10.91
N VAL A 129 -19.38 -0.67 11.88
CA VAL A 129 -18.62 0.45 12.47
C VAL A 129 -18.71 0.43 14.01
N PRO A 130 -18.00 -0.48 14.70
CA PRO A 130 -17.97 -0.48 16.15
C PRO A 130 -17.01 0.61 16.68
N VAL A 131 -17.49 1.49 17.55
CA VAL A 131 -16.72 2.63 18.09
C VAL A 131 -17.00 2.78 19.58
N LYS A 132 -16.14 2.20 20.44
CA LYS A 132 -16.33 2.16 21.90
C LYS A 132 -17.73 1.66 22.29
N THR A 133 -18.38 0.92 21.40
CA THR A 133 -19.84 0.72 21.45
C THR A 133 -20.15 -0.30 22.52
N ALA A 134 -19.38 -1.38 22.56
CA ALA A 134 -19.49 -2.40 23.59
C ALA A 134 -19.18 -1.85 25.00
N GLU A 135 -18.19 -0.95 25.15
CA GLU A 135 -17.92 -0.29 26.44
C GLU A 135 -19.08 0.64 26.87
N ALA A 136 -19.68 1.37 25.93
CA ALA A 136 -20.84 2.23 26.21
C ALA A 136 -22.06 1.41 26.64
N ILE A 137 -22.34 0.30 25.94
CA ILE A 137 -23.41 -0.64 26.30
C ILE A 137 -23.17 -1.20 27.70
N GLU A 138 -21.96 -1.67 27.99
CA GLU A 138 -21.62 -2.24 29.30
C GLU A 138 -21.85 -1.23 30.42
N LYS A 139 -21.44 0.03 30.24
CA LYS A 139 -21.71 1.10 31.20
C LYS A 139 -23.21 1.28 31.44
N ILE A 140 -24.03 1.33 30.39
CA ILE A 140 -25.48 1.49 30.51
C ILE A 140 -26.09 0.29 31.24
N LEU A 141 -25.79 -0.93 30.81
CA LEU A 141 -26.39 -2.15 31.35
C LEU A 141 -25.96 -2.40 32.80
N THR A 142 -24.68 -2.19 33.13
CA THR A 142 -24.16 -2.43 34.49
C THR A 142 -24.80 -1.48 35.51
N HIS A 143 -24.95 -0.19 35.16
CA HIS A 143 -25.57 0.80 36.04
C HIS A 143 -27.09 0.62 36.19
N ASN A 144 -27.74 -0.09 35.26
CA ASN A 144 -29.17 -0.38 35.28
C ASN A 144 -29.47 -1.85 35.53
N SER A 145 -28.51 -2.61 36.07
CA SER A 145 -28.54 -4.07 36.06
C SER A 145 -29.69 -4.67 36.86
N LYS A 146 -30.17 -3.99 37.92
CA LYS A 146 -31.22 -4.50 38.82
C LYS A 146 -30.95 -5.94 39.30
N GLY A 147 -29.65 -6.30 39.48
CA GLY A 147 -29.19 -7.63 39.89
C GLY A 147 -28.99 -8.64 38.75
N ILE A 148 -29.18 -8.24 37.49
CA ILE A 148 -28.96 -9.06 36.30
C ILE A 148 -27.51 -8.94 35.84
N ASN A 149 -26.88 -10.06 35.52
CA ASN A 149 -25.54 -10.06 34.95
C ASN A 149 -25.61 -9.99 33.41
N TYR A 150 -24.91 -9.00 32.84
CA TYR A 150 -24.78 -8.83 31.40
C TYR A 150 -23.36 -9.12 30.96
N GLN A 151 -23.20 -10.05 30.03
CA GLN A 151 -21.92 -10.29 29.37
C GLN A 151 -21.94 -9.62 28.00
N ILE A 152 -21.00 -8.69 27.78
CA ILE A 152 -20.93 -7.92 26.54
C ILE A 152 -19.87 -8.50 25.63
N LEU A 153 -20.27 -8.77 24.39
CA LEU A 153 -19.40 -9.24 23.33
C LEU A 153 -19.40 -8.21 22.19
N SER A 154 -18.28 -8.09 21.48
CA SER A 154 -18.25 -7.49 20.15
C SER A 154 -18.08 -8.59 19.11
N ASN A 155 -18.92 -8.58 18.09
CA ASN A 155 -18.87 -9.47 16.94
C ASN A 155 -19.02 -8.65 15.65
N PRO A 156 -17.96 -7.94 15.24
CA PRO A 156 -18.02 -7.06 14.08
C PRO A 156 -18.41 -7.82 12.82
N GLU A 157 -19.14 -7.16 11.93
CA GLU A 157 -19.59 -7.74 10.66
C GLU A 157 -18.63 -7.37 9.51
N PHE A 158 -18.24 -8.36 8.69
CA PHE A 158 -17.27 -8.21 7.60
C PHE A 158 -17.85 -8.49 6.19
N LEU A 159 -19.13 -8.87 6.08
CA LEU A 159 -19.79 -9.08 4.80
C LEU A 159 -19.72 -7.85 3.89
N ALA A 160 -19.72 -8.09 2.58
CA ALA A 160 -19.90 -7.07 1.57
C ALA A 160 -21.26 -7.21 0.89
N GLU A 161 -21.92 -6.07 0.65
CA GLU A 161 -23.19 -6.06 -0.08
C GLU A 161 -23.00 -6.65 -1.49
N GLY A 162 -23.97 -7.43 -1.97
CA GLY A 162 -23.91 -8.19 -3.22
C GLY A 162 -23.26 -9.57 -3.10
N THR A 163 -22.56 -9.87 -2.00
CA THR A 163 -21.99 -11.19 -1.69
C THR A 163 -22.33 -11.64 -0.26
N ALA A 164 -23.32 -11.02 0.39
CA ALA A 164 -23.52 -11.16 1.84
C ALA A 164 -23.75 -12.62 2.27
N ILE A 165 -24.54 -13.37 1.50
CA ILE A 165 -24.83 -14.79 1.80
C ILE A 165 -23.61 -15.68 1.63
N GLU A 166 -22.81 -15.45 0.58
CA GLU A 166 -21.57 -16.19 0.38
C GLU A 166 -20.58 -15.91 1.52
N ASP A 167 -20.43 -14.64 1.89
CA ASP A 167 -19.55 -14.19 2.97
C ASP A 167 -19.97 -14.79 4.33
N LEU A 168 -21.27 -14.92 4.59
CA LEU A 168 -21.80 -15.53 5.83
C LEU A 168 -21.67 -17.06 5.85
N PHE A 169 -21.77 -17.73 4.69
CA PHE A 169 -21.58 -19.18 4.61
C PHE A 169 -20.12 -19.59 4.66
N LYS A 170 -19.22 -18.78 4.10
CA LYS A 170 -17.79 -19.08 3.99
C LYS A 170 -16.95 -17.87 4.42
N PRO A 171 -17.11 -17.38 5.66
CA PRO A 171 -16.35 -16.22 6.11
C PRO A 171 -14.85 -16.54 6.09
N ASP A 172 -14.05 -15.54 5.71
CA ASP A 172 -12.59 -15.58 5.89
C ASP A 172 -12.25 -15.77 7.38
N ARG A 173 -13.03 -15.11 8.26
CA ARG A 173 -12.98 -15.23 9.72
C ARG A 173 -14.27 -14.74 10.38
N VAL A 174 -14.55 -15.28 11.56
CA VAL A 174 -15.48 -14.72 12.54
C VAL A 174 -14.64 -14.17 13.69
N LEU A 175 -14.91 -12.94 14.12
CA LEU A 175 -14.20 -12.30 15.23
C LEU A 175 -15.13 -12.10 16.42
N ILE A 176 -14.73 -12.56 17.60
CA ILE A 176 -15.50 -12.44 18.84
C ILE A 176 -14.61 -11.81 19.92
N GLY A 177 -14.94 -10.60 20.33
CA GLY A 177 -14.32 -9.90 21.45
C GLY A 177 -15.13 -10.07 22.72
N GLY A 178 -14.48 -10.33 23.86
CA GLY A 178 -15.13 -10.34 25.17
C GLY A 178 -14.24 -9.81 26.29
N ARG A 179 -14.76 -9.78 27.52
CA ARG A 179 -13.96 -9.50 28.71
C ARG A 179 -13.10 -10.71 29.08
N GLU A 180 -11.89 -10.48 29.57
CA GLU A 180 -10.95 -11.54 29.98
C GLU A 180 -11.25 -12.12 31.38
N THR A 181 -12.50 -12.00 31.84
CA THR A 181 -12.99 -12.63 33.08
C THR A 181 -13.47 -14.06 32.80
N PRO A 182 -13.62 -14.92 33.83
CA PRO A 182 -14.19 -16.26 33.64
C PRO A 182 -15.57 -16.24 32.98
N GLU A 183 -16.44 -15.29 33.36
CA GLU A 183 -17.79 -15.12 32.79
C GLU A 183 -17.74 -14.61 31.35
N GLY A 184 -16.84 -13.67 31.05
CA GLY A 184 -16.65 -13.15 29.70
C GLY A 184 -16.14 -14.24 28.75
N LYS A 185 -15.20 -15.06 29.19
CA LYS A 185 -14.71 -16.24 28.44
C LYS A 185 -15.81 -17.26 28.18
N LYS A 186 -16.70 -17.51 29.16
CA LYS A 186 -17.89 -18.38 28.97
C LYS A 186 -18.85 -17.79 27.94
N ALA A 187 -19.10 -16.49 27.95
CA ALA A 187 -19.95 -15.83 26.97
C ALA A 187 -19.36 -15.90 25.55
N VAL A 188 -18.05 -15.64 25.41
CA VAL A 188 -17.32 -15.82 24.14
C VAL A 188 -17.46 -17.24 23.62
N GLN A 189 -17.27 -18.23 24.50
CA GLN A 189 -17.40 -19.64 24.15
C GLN A 189 -18.82 -20.00 23.68
N ALA A 190 -19.86 -19.49 24.37
CA ALA A 190 -21.25 -19.71 23.96
C ALA A 190 -21.54 -19.16 22.56
N LEU A 191 -21.00 -17.98 22.21
CA LEU A 191 -21.15 -17.44 20.85
C LEU A 191 -20.28 -18.18 19.82
N LYS A 192 -19.07 -18.60 20.20
CA LYS A 192 -18.19 -19.45 19.36
C LYS A 192 -18.90 -20.74 18.96
N GLU A 193 -19.60 -21.39 19.90
CA GLU A 193 -20.36 -22.62 19.64
C GLU A 193 -21.47 -22.43 18.61
N VAL A 194 -22.15 -21.27 18.59
CA VAL A 194 -23.13 -20.94 17.54
C VAL A 194 -22.46 -20.95 16.18
N TYR A 195 -21.36 -20.22 15.99
CA TYR A 195 -20.65 -20.16 14.71
C TYR A 195 -20.00 -21.49 14.31
N ALA A 196 -19.54 -22.29 15.27
CA ALA A 196 -18.90 -23.58 15.03
C ALA A 196 -19.81 -24.63 14.36
N HIS A 197 -21.12 -24.38 14.27
CA HIS A 197 -22.05 -25.24 13.52
C HIS A 197 -21.75 -25.28 12.01
N TRP A 198 -21.11 -24.25 11.45
CA TRP A 198 -20.73 -24.23 10.03
C TRP A 198 -19.38 -23.57 9.73
N VAL A 199 -18.86 -22.74 10.64
CA VAL A 199 -17.56 -22.09 10.48
C VAL A 199 -16.48 -22.97 11.12
N PRO A 200 -15.44 -23.36 10.38
CA PRO A 200 -14.30 -24.07 10.94
C PRO A 200 -13.67 -23.33 12.12
N GLU A 201 -13.28 -24.06 13.17
CA GLU A 201 -12.75 -23.44 14.40
C GLU A 201 -11.51 -22.56 14.17
N ASP A 202 -10.65 -22.91 13.22
CA ASP A 202 -9.45 -22.14 12.86
C ASP A 202 -9.77 -20.76 12.23
N ARG A 203 -11.03 -20.55 11.84
CA ARG A 203 -11.57 -19.27 11.34
C ARG A 203 -12.37 -18.50 12.39
N ILE A 204 -12.58 -19.05 13.59
CA ILE A 204 -13.23 -18.33 14.69
C ILE A 204 -12.16 -17.77 15.63
N ILE A 205 -11.96 -16.46 15.58
CA ILE A 205 -10.95 -15.75 16.35
C ILE A 205 -11.60 -15.14 17.58
N THR A 206 -11.05 -15.44 18.75
CA THR A 206 -11.46 -14.85 20.02
C THR A 206 -10.40 -13.89 20.54
N THR A 207 -10.81 -12.74 21.05
CA THR A 207 -9.92 -11.65 21.48
C THR A 207 -10.59 -10.83 22.59
N ASN A 208 -9.93 -9.78 23.10
CA ASN A 208 -10.57 -8.83 23.99
C ASN A 208 -11.54 -7.89 23.22
N LEU A 209 -12.46 -7.28 23.96
CA LEU A 209 -13.49 -6.36 23.46
C LEU A 209 -12.95 -5.30 22.49
N TRP A 210 -11.91 -4.57 22.90
CA TRP A 210 -11.33 -3.46 22.14
C TRP A 210 -10.60 -3.91 20.88
N SER A 211 -9.89 -5.02 20.97
CA SER A 211 -9.18 -5.60 19.84
C SER A 211 -10.14 -6.09 18.77
N ALA A 212 -11.33 -6.61 19.14
CA ALA A 212 -12.37 -6.94 18.17
C ALA A 212 -12.87 -5.71 17.40
N GLU A 213 -13.30 -4.65 18.11
CA GLU A 213 -13.81 -3.43 17.48
C GLU A 213 -12.73 -2.78 16.59
N LEU A 214 -11.51 -2.62 17.12
CA LEU A 214 -10.40 -1.99 16.41
C LEU A 214 -9.95 -2.79 15.19
N SER A 215 -10.03 -4.13 15.23
CA SER A 215 -9.72 -4.97 14.07
C SER A 215 -10.61 -4.68 12.87
N LYS A 216 -11.89 -4.38 13.12
CA LYS A 216 -12.83 -4.04 12.04
C LYS A 216 -12.50 -2.69 11.41
N LEU A 217 -12.28 -1.66 12.22
CA LEU A 217 -11.88 -0.34 11.74
C LEU A 217 -10.53 -0.40 11.01
N ALA A 218 -9.55 -1.12 11.57
CA ALA A 218 -8.25 -1.31 10.96
C ALA A 218 -8.37 -2.06 9.63
N ALA A 219 -9.11 -3.18 9.54
CA ALA A 219 -9.25 -3.92 8.30
C ALA A 219 -9.80 -3.04 7.15
N ASN A 220 -10.83 -2.25 7.43
CA ASN A 220 -11.41 -1.35 6.43
C ASN A 220 -10.48 -0.19 6.07
N ALA A 221 -9.77 0.37 7.05
CA ALA A 221 -8.76 1.40 6.80
C ALA A 221 -7.62 0.88 5.92
N PHE A 222 -7.15 -0.36 6.14
CA PHE A 222 -6.13 -0.99 5.30
C PHE A 222 -6.64 -1.27 3.87
N LEU A 223 -7.87 -1.76 3.70
CA LEU A 223 -8.47 -1.97 2.37
C LEU A 223 -8.58 -0.67 1.57
N ALA A 224 -9.11 0.39 2.20
CA ALA A 224 -9.22 1.71 1.59
C ALA A 224 -7.85 2.34 1.31
N GLN A 225 -6.87 2.14 2.21
CA GLN A 225 -5.50 2.61 2.02
C GLN A 225 -4.85 2.00 0.79
N ARG A 226 -5.11 0.72 0.47
CA ARG A 226 -4.60 0.08 -0.75
C ARG A 226 -5.13 0.78 -2.00
N ILE A 227 -6.43 1.10 -2.03
CA ILE A 227 -7.07 1.82 -3.14
C ILE A 227 -6.47 3.23 -3.27
N SER A 228 -6.39 4.00 -2.18
CA SER A 228 -5.78 5.34 -2.21
C SER A 228 -4.31 5.29 -2.61
N SER A 229 -3.55 4.28 -2.18
CA SER A 229 -2.15 4.13 -2.57
C SER A 229 -1.99 3.91 -4.05
N VAL A 230 -2.78 3.02 -4.66
CA VAL A 230 -2.69 2.80 -6.11
C VAL A 230 -3.21 3.99 -6.91
N ASN A 231 -4.21 4.72 -6.41
CA ASN A 231 -4.68 5.98 -7.01
C ASN A 231 -3.62 7.09 -6.94
N ALA A 232 -2.87 7.17 -5.83
CA ALA A 232 -1.71 8.05 -5.69
C ALA A 232 -0.60 7.71 -6.71
N ILE A 233 -0.30 6.42 -6.89
CA ILE A 233 0.62 5.97 -7.94
C ILE A 233 0.07 6.25 -9.35
N SER A 234 -1.24 6.14 -9.56
CA SER A 234 -1.87 6.41 -10.86
C SER A 234 -1.63 7.85 -11.31
N ALA A 235 -1.67 8.82 -10.39
CA ALA A 235 -1.34 10.22 -10.67
C ALA A 235 0.09 10.36 -11.21
N LEU A 236 1.04 9.66 -10.57
CA LEU A 236 2.43 9.69 -10.97
C LEU A 236 2.67 8.95 -12.29
N CYS A 237 1.94 7.85 -12.54
CA CYS A 237 1.95 7.17 -13.83
C CYS A 237 1.55 8.12 -14.97
N GLU A 238 0.45 8.87 -14.80
CA GLU A 238 -0.01 9.86 -15.78
C GLU A 238 1.04 10.95 -16.05
N ALA A 239 1.72 11.44 -15.00
CA ALA A 239 2.73 12.49 -15.10
C ALA A 239 4.07 12.02 -15.69
N THR A 240 4.40 10.74 -15.52
CA THR A 240 5.67 10.17 -15.97
C THR A 240 5.56 9.40 -17.27
N GLY A 241 4.36 8.99 -17.68
CA GLY A 241 4.09 8.12 -18.82
C GLY A 241 4.21 6.62 -18.52
N ALA A 242 4.27 6.23 -17.24
CA ALA A 242 4.12 4.84 -16.83
C ALA A 242 2.65 4.39 -16.90
N ASN A 243 2.41 3.09 -16.73
CA ASN A 243 1.08 2.48 -16.73
C ASN A 243 0.78 1.85 -15.37
N VAL A 244 -0.25 2.37 -14.67
CA VAL A 244 -0.64 1.90 -13.34
C VAL A 244 -1.04 0.43 -13.32
N ALA A 245 -1.60 -0.10 -14.42
CA ALA A 245 -1.97 -1.51 -14.49
C ALA A 245 -0.72 -2.43 -14.50
N GLU A 246 0.32 -2.03 -15.23
CA GLU A 246 1.61 -2.74 -15.26
C GLU A 246 2.32 -2.65 -13.90
N VAL A 247 2.31 -1.46 -13.29
CA VAL A 247 2.87 -1.22 -11.96
C VAL A 247 2.13 -2.04 -10.89
N ALA A 248 0.80 -1.98 -10.87
CA ALA A 248 -0.02 -2.73 -9.92
C ALA A 248 0.14 -4.24 -10.09
N TYR A 249 0.25 -4.74 -11.32
CA TYR A 249 0.51 -6.15 -11.60
C TYR A 249 1.86 -6.60 -11.02
N SER A 250 2.93 -5.83 -11.26
CA SER A 250 4.28 -6.12 -10.74
C SER A 250 4.34 -6.07 -9.21
N VAL A 251 3.75 -5.03 -8.61
CA VAL A 251 3.63 -4.86 -7.15
C VAL A 251 2.82 -6.00 -6.53
N GLY A 252 1.70 -6.37 -7.15
CA GLY A 252 0.79 -7.40 -6.66
C GLY A 252 1.35 -8.82 -6.70
N LYS A 253 2.44 -9.06 -7.45
CA LYS A 253 3.17 -10.34 -7.47
C LYS A 253 4.04 -10.55 -6.24
N ASP A 254 4.31 -9.48 -5.47
CA ASP A 254 4.93 -9.63 -4.16
C ASP A 254 3.96 -10.30 -3.20
N SER A 255 4.28 -11.50 -2.73
CA SER A 255 3.40 -12.27 -1.84
C SER A 255 3.15 -11.58 -0.49
N ARG A 256 3.94 -10.56 -0.13
CA ARG A 256 3.76 -9.74 1.08
C ARG A 256 2.74 -8.61 0.88
N ILE A 257 2.44 -8.26 -0.38
CA ILE A 257 1.48 -7.21 -0.76
C ILE A 257 0.19 -7.83 -1.30
N GLY A 258 0.30 -8.79 -2.23
CA GLY A 258 -0.81 -9.45 -2.91
C GLY A 258 -1.52 -8.57 -3.96
N PRO A 259 -2.25 -9.18 -4.92
CA PRO A 259 -2.77 -8.47 -6.10
C PRO A 259 -4.14 -7.80 -5.91
N LYS A 260 -4.90 -8.16 -4.86
CA LYS A 260 -6.27 -7.68 -4.67
C LYS A 260 -6.28 -6.20 -4.23
N PHE A 261 -7.34 -5.46 -4.57
CA PHE A 261 -7.51 -4.05 -4.19
C PHE A 261 -6.39 -3.11 -4.68
N LEU A 262 -5.78 -3.43 -5.84
CA LEU A 262 -4.78 -2.61 -6.52
C LEU A 262 -5.29 -2.09 -7.89
N ASN A 263 -6.60 -2.04 -8.09
CA ASN A 263 -7.17 -1.43 -9.29
C ASN A 263 -7.38 0.06 -9.04
N ALA A 264 -6.69 0.90 -9.81
CA ALA A 264 -6.91 2.34 -9.78
C ALA A 264 -8.32 2.67 -10.33
N SER A 265 -8.98 3.63 -9.71
CA SER A 265 -10.34 4.06 -10.03
C SER A 265 -10.52 5.56 -9.78
N VAL A 266 -11.68 6.10 -10.15
CA VAL A 266 -12.06 7.50 -9.87
C VAL A 266 -12.16 7.81 -8.36
N GLY A 267 -12.27 6.77 -7.53
CA GLY A 267 -12.32 6.83 -6.09
C GLY A 267 -13.05 5.61 -5.53
N PHE A 268 -12.80 5.26 -4.26
CA PHE A 268 -13.68 4.33 -3.57
C PHE A 268 -14.94 5.07 -3.07
N GLY A 269 -16.04 4.33 -3.00
CA GLY A 269 -17.29 4.74 -2.37
C GLY A 269 -17.81 3.69 -1.40
N GLY A 270 -19.13 3.69 -1.15
CA GLY A 270 -19.78 2.81 -0.20
C GLY A 270 -19.75 3.35 1.24
N SER A 271 -20.76 2.97 2.01
CA SER A 271 -21.03 3.50 3.36
C SER A 271 -19.93 3.20 4.41
N CYS A 272 -19.07 2.20 4.18
CA CYS A 272 -18.16 1.69 5.21
C CYS A 272 -16.78 2.39 5.21
N PHE A 273 -16.09 2.53 4.07
CA PHE A 273 -14.69 2.95 4.08
C PHE A 273 -14.47 4.36 4.61
N GLN A 274 -15.18 5.35 4.07
CA GLN A 274 -14.99 6.74 4.48
C GLN A 274 -15.37 6.92 5.95
N LYS A 275 -16.52 6.37 6.35
CA LYS A 275 -17.04 6.44 7.72
C LYS A 275 -16.11 5.78 8.74
N ASP A 276 -15.58 4.59 8.45
CA ASP A 276 -14.67 3.87 9.36
C ASP A 276 -13.37 4.64 9.57
N ILE A 277 -12.79 5.18 8.50
CA ILE A 277 -11.56 5.97 8.60
C ILE A 277 -11.81 7.27 9.37
N LEU A 278 -12.92 7.97 9.11
CA LEU A 278 -13.24 9.20 9.84
C LEU A 278 -13.48 8.94 11.33
N ASN A 279 -14.10 7.82 11.68
CA ASN A 279 -14.22 7.37 13.07
C ASN A 279 -12.85 7.04 13.68
N LEU A 280 -12.01 6.29 12.97
CA LEU A 280 -10.64 5.99 13.40
C LEU A 280 -9.83 7.27 13.67
N VAL A 281 -9.91 8.24 12.75
CA VAL A 281 -9.28 9.57 12.91
C VAL A 281 -9.82 10.28 14.16
N TYR A 282 -11.14 10.29 14.36
CA TYR A 282 -11.75 10.92 15.53
C TYR A 282 -11.33 10.26 16.85
N ILE A 283 -11.28 8.92 16.89
CA ILE A 283 -10.81 8.19 18.07
C ILE A 283 -9.33 8.52 18.36
N CYS A 284 -8.49 8.61 17.34
CA CYS A 284 -7.08 9.02 17.51
C CYS A 284 -6.98 10.44 18.08
N GLU A 285 -7.76 11.39 17.54
CA GLU A 285 -7.84 12.77 18.06
C GLU A 285 -8.27 12.80 19.54
N CYS A 286 -9.28 12.01 19.92
CA CYS A 286 -9.76 11.91 21.30
C CYS A 286 -8.76 11.29 22.28
N ASN A 287 -7.81 10.47 21.80
CA ASN A 287 -6.76 9.86 22.61
C ASN A 287 -5.43 10.62 22.54
N GLY A 288 -5.40 11.84 21.98
CA GLY A 288 -4.19 12.65 21.90
C GLY A 288 -3.13 12.09 20.92
N LEU A 289 -3.57 11.44 19.85
CA LEU A 289 -2.70 10.83 18.82
C LEU A 289 -2.80 11.58 17.47
N PRO A 290 -2.37 12.86 17.38
CA PRO A 290 -2.56 13.66 16.17
C PRO A 290 -1.75 13.15 14.96
N GLU A 291 -0.58 12.54 15.16
CA GLU A 291 0.22 11.94 14.09
C GLU A 291 -0.53 10.78 13.44
N VAL A 292 -1.10 9.89 14.26
CA VAL A 292 -1.91 8.73 13.84
C VAL A 292 -3.19 9.20 13.13
N ALA A 293 -3.86 10.21 13.68
CA ALA A 293 -5.04 10.82 13.06
C ALA A 293 -4.72 11.41 11.67
N ASN A 294 -3.62 12.17 11.58
CA ASN A 294 -3.20 12.79 10.32
C ASN A 294 -2.79 11.76 9.26
N TYR A 295 -2.17 10.64 9.68
CA TYR A 295 -1.82 9.53 8.79
C TYR A 295 -3.06 8.94 8.11
N TRP A 296 -4.04 8.49 8.89
CA TRP A 296 -5.26 7.88 8.34
C TRP A 296 -6.12 8.87 7.56
N LYS A 297 -6.13 10.15 7.96
CA LYS A 297 -6.83 11.22 7.23
C LYS A 297 -6.31 11.39 5.80
N GLN A 298 -5.04 11.07 5.51
CA GLN A 298 -4.54 11.15 4.14
C GLN A 298 -5.20 10.15 3.18
N VAL A 299 -5.71 9.01 3.69
CA VAL A 299 -6.42 8.04 2.86
C VAL A 299 -7.66 8.68 2.23
N ILE A 300 -8.43 9.44 3.03
CA ILE A 300 -9.58 10.22 2.56
C ILE A 300 -9.14 11.33 1.62
N LYS A 301 -8.10 12.10 1.98
CA LYS A 301 -7.62 13.21 1.16
C LYS A 301 -7.20 12.78 -0.25
N ILE A 302 -6.54 11.63 -0.38
CA ILE A 302 -6.19 11.10 -1.71
C ILE A 302 -7.43 10.61 -2.46
N ASN A 303 -8.41 10.03 -1.77
CA ASN A 303 -9.66 9.65 -2.41
C ASN A 303 -10.40 10.88 -2.97
N ASP A 304 -10.51 11.96 -2.19
CA ASP A 304 -11.11 13.21 -2.63
C ASP A 304 -10.31 13.87 -3.76
N TYR A 305 -8.97 13.90 -3.64
CA TYR A 305 -8.07 14.38 -4.69
C TYR A 305 -8.27 13.62 -6.01
N GLN A 306 -8.42 12.29 -5.96
CA GLN A 306 -8.63 11.47 -7.15
C GLN A 306 -9.90 11.89 -7.92
N LYS A 307 -11.00 12.12 -7.20
CA LYS A 307 -12.27 12.57 -7.79
C LYS A 307 -12.14 13.95 -8.42
N SER A 308 -11.53 14.91 -7.70
CA SER A 308 -11.28 16.26 -8.21
C SER A 308 -10.32 16.25 -9.41
N ARG A 309 -9.26 15.45 -9.38
CA ARG A 309 -8.31 15.30 -10.50
C ARG A 309 -9.02 14.76 -11.75
N PHE A 310 -9.91 13.78 -11.58
CA PHE A 310 -10.71 13.25 -12.69
C PHE A 310 -11.60 14.33 -13.31
N VAL A 311 -12.35 15.10 -12.50
CA VAL A 311 -13.16 16.23 -12.97
C VAL A 311 -12.30 17.26 -13.70
N ASN A 312 -11.18 17.68 -13.10
CA ASN A 312 -10.26 18.64 -13.70
C ASN A 312 -9.74 18.16 -15.04
N ARG A 313 -9.44 16.85 -15.17
CA ARG A 313 -9.04 16.25 -16.44
C ARG A 313 -10.16 16.32 -17.47
N VAL A 314 -11.40 16.02 -17.10
CA VAL A 314 -12.57 16.12 -17.99
C VAL A 314 -12.69 17.56 -18.53
N VAL A 315 -12.64 18.55 -17.64
CA VAL A 315 -12.76 19.98 -18.00
C VAL A 315 -11.58 20.44 -18.86
N SER A 316 -10.34 20.13 -18.46
CA SER A 316 -9.14 20.57 -19.18
C SER A 316 -9.06 19.97 -20.58
N SER A 317 -9.43 18.70 -20.74
CA SER A 317 -9.43 17.99 -22.02
C SER A 317 -10.45 18.57 -23.01
N MET A 318 -11.54 19.15 -22.50
CA MET A 318 -12.58 19.80 -23.28
C MET A 318 -12.36 21.32 -23.34
N PHE A 319 -11.13 21.76 -23.58
CA PHE A 319 -10.77 23.17 -23.79
C PHE A 319 -11.02 24.07 -22.57
N ASN A 320 -10.81 23.54 -21.37
CA ASN A 320 -10.99 24.24 -20.09
C ASN A 320 -12.42 24.76 -19.84
N THR A 321 -13.44 24.18 -20.48
CA THR A 321 -14.84 24.51 -20.19
C THR A 321 -15.78 23.36 -20.56
N VAL A 322 -16.74 23.06 -19.69
CA VAL A 322 -17.86 22.15 -19.98
C VAL A 322 -19.22 22.83 -20.00
N SER A 323 -19.26 24.15 -19.87
CA SER A 323 -20.50 24.93 -19.86
C SER A 323 -21.33 24.69 -21.12
N GLY A 324 -22.57 24.22 -20.94
CA GLY A 324 -23.51 23.89 -22.01
C GLY A 324 -23.21 22.61 -22.79
N LYS A 325 -22.11 21.92 -22.49
CA LYS A 325 -21.78 20.64 -23.13
C LYS A 325 -22.58 19.52 -22.48
N LYS A 326 -23.18 18.67 -23.31
CA LYS A 326 -23.74 17.38 -22.87
C LYS A 326 -22.62 16.40 -22.54
N ILE A 327 -22.58 15.89 -21.31
CA ILE A 327 -21.68 14.84 -20.82
C ILE A 327 -22.51 13.63 -20.41
N ALA A 328 -22.23 12.47 -21.00
CA ALA A 328 -22.85 11.22 -20.60
C ALA A 328 -22.11 10.64 -19.39
N VAL A 329 -22.84 10.17 -18.38
CA VAL A 329 -22.30 9.45 -17.22
C VAL A 329 -22.85 8.03 -17.25
N LEU A 330 -21.97 7.07 -17.45
CA LEU A 330 -22.29 5.64 -17.44
C LEU A 330 -21.88 5.04 -16.10
N GLY A 331 -22.88 4.64 -15.33
CA GLY A 331 -22.76 4.11 -13.98
C GLY A 331 -22.85 5.19 -12.91
N PHE A 332 -23.74 4.99 -11.94
CA PHE A 332 -23.97 5.86 -10.78
C PHE A 332 -23.80 5.10 -9.45
N ALA A 333 -24.06 3.79 -9.42
CA ALA A 333 -23.80 2.94 -8.27
C ALA A 333 -22.32 3.02 -7.83
N PHE A 334 -22.03 2.77 -6.54
CA PHE A 334 -20.63 2.89 -6.07
C PHE A 334 -19.71 1.78 -6.62
N LYS A 335 -20.29 0.63 -6.99
CA LYS A 335 -19.65 -0.52 -7.64
C LYS A 335 -20.69 -1.27 -8.50
N LYS A 336 -20.23 -2.21 -9.32
CA LYS A 336 -21.15 -3.08 -10.09
C LYS A 336 -21.94 -4.03 -9.18
N ASP A 337 -23.01 -4.58 -9.73
CA ASP A 337 -23.91 -5.59 -9.14
C ASP A 337 -24.65 -5.12 -7.87
N THR A 338 -24.83 -3.80 -7.71
CA THR A 338 -25.65 -3.19 -6.65
C THR A 338 -26.34 -1.92 -7.14
N GLY A 339 -27.49 -1.58 -6.56
CA GLY A 339 -28.14 -0.28 -6.73
C GLY A 339 -27.78 0.74 -5.65
N ASP A 340 -26.85 0.41 -4.74
CA ASP A 340 -26.42 1.32 -3.68
C ASP A 340 -25.54 2.46 -4.24
N THR A 341 -25.85 3.68 -3.81
CA THR A 341 -25.23 4.92 -4.25
C THR A 341 -24.51 5.65 -3.13
N ARG A 342 -24.56 5.16 -1.89
CA ARG A 342 -23.94 5.83 -0.74
C ARG A 342 -22.44 6.06 -0.98
N GLU A 343 -22.01 7.31 -0.83
CA GLU A 343 -20.62 7.74 -1.06
C GLU A 343 -20.09 7.42 -2.47
N THR A 344 -20.95 7.19 -3.47
CA THR A 344 -20.48 6.91 -4.83
C THR A 344 -19.65 8.08 -5.37
N PRO A 345 -18.49 7.83 -6.00
CA PRO A 345 -17.71 8.88 -6.66
C PRO A 345 -18.50 9.62 -7.75
N ALA A 346 -19.56 9.00 -8.29
CA ALA A 346 -20.40 9.61 -9.32
C ALA A 346 -21.07 10.91 -8.84
N ILE A 347 -21.43 11.01 -7.55
CA ILE A 347 -22.00 12.24 -6.97
C ILE A 347 -20.99 13.38 -7.08
N ASP A 348 -19.76 13.17 -6.59
CA ASP A 348 -18.71 14.19 -6.61
C ASP A 348 -18.34 14.63 -8.03
N VAL A 349 -18.26 13.67 -8.97
CA VAL A 349 -17.99 13.96 -10.39
C VAL A 349 -19.13 14.77 -11.02
N CYS A 350 -20.38 14.38 -10.79
CA CYS A 350 -21.54 15.10 -11.29
C CYS A 350 -21.61 16.52 -10.71
N HIS A 351 -21.39 16.70 -9.40
CA HIS A 351 -21.35 18.03 -8.77
C HIS A 351 -20.23 18.90 -9.36
N GLY A 352 -19.05 18.35 -9.58
CA GLY A 352 -17.93 19.06 -10.22
C GLY A 352 -18.27 19.55 -11.64
N LEU A 353 -18.91 18.71 -12.45
CA LEU A 353 -19.31 19.05 -13.82
C LEU A 353 -20.52 20.02 -13.87
N LEU A 354 -21.50 19.85 -12.99
CA LEU A 354 -22.63 20.78 -12.84
C LEU A 354 -22.16 22.16 -12.36
N GLY A 355 -21.13 22.20 -11.50
CA GLY A 355 -20.49 23.44 -11.05
C GLY A 355 -19.95 24.29 -12.20
N ASP A 356 -19.50 23.65 -13.28
CA ASP A 356 -19.08 24.31 -14.54
C ASP A 356 -20.18 24.26 -15.63
N LYS A 357 -21.44 24.14 -15.21
CA LYS A 357 -22.65 24.24 -16.05
C LYS A 357 -22.74 23.20 -17.18
N ALA A 358 -22.19 22.00 -16.99
CA ALA A 358 -22.42 20.89 -17.91
C ALA A 358 -23.90 20.46 -17.92
N GLN A 359 -24.35 19.90 -19.04
CA GLN A 359 -25.60 19.15 -19.11
C GLN A 359 -25.27 17.67 -18.94
N ILE A 360 -25.82 17.00 -17.93
CA ILE A 360 -25.48 15.61 -17.61
C ILE A 360 -26.60 14.67 -18.05
N SER A 361 -26.22 13.57 -18.70
CA SER A 361 -27.13 12.48 -19.07
C SER A 361 -26.64 11.19 -18.45
N ILE A 362 -27.38 10.64 -17.49
CA ILE A 362 -26.95 9.52 -16.64
C ILE A 362 -27.69 8.26 -17.06
N TYR A 363 -26.93 7.17 -17.18
CA TYR A 363 -27.47 5.81 -17.29
C TYR A 363 -26.78 4.91 -16.26
N ASP A 364 -27.58 4.21 -15.46
CA ASP A 364 -27.15 3.11 -14.60
C ASP A 364 -28.21 1.99 -14.67
N PRO A 365 -27.81 0.71 -14.78
CA PRO A 365 -28.76 -0.39 -14.95
C PRO A 365 -29.58 -0.71 -13.69
N GLN A 366 -29.17 -0.28 -12.50
CA GLN A 366 -29.80 -0.65 -11.22
C GLN A 366 -30.23 0.53 -10.35
N VAL A 367 -29.74 1.75 -10.61
CA VAL A 367 -30.11 2.95 -9.85
C VAL A 367 -31.28 3.70 -10.50
N THR A 368 -32.31 3.99 -9.72
CA THR A 368 -33.51 4.70 -10.20
C THR A 368 -33.29 6.21 -10.35
N GLU A 369 -34.05 6.85 -11.25
CA GLU A 369 -34.03 8.32 -11.43
C GLU A 369 -34.28 9.07 -10.12
N ASP A 370 -35.29 8.65 -9.36
CA ASP A 370 -35.61 9.25 -8.06
C ASP A 370 -34.43 9.18 -7.09
N GLN A 371 -33.67 8.08 -7.08
CA GLN A 371 -32.50 7.94 -6.22
C GLN A 371 -31.38 8.88 -6.66
N ILE A 372 -31.07 8.93 -7.97
CA ILE A 372 -30.06 9.82 -8.53
C ILE A 372 -30.38 11.30 -8.21
N GLN A 373 -31.63 11.72 -8.45
CA GLN A 373 -32.05 13.11 -8.21
C GLN A 373 -31.98 13.46 -6.72
N ARG A 374 -32.34 12.52 -5.82
CA ARG A 374 -32.17 12.70 -4.38
C ARG A 374 -30.70 12.85 -4.01
N ASP A 375 -29.84 11.93 -4.44
CA ASP A 375 -28.42 11.91 -4.08
C ASP A 375 -27.69 13.18 -4.51
N LEU A 376 -28.02 13.71 -5.69
CA LEU A 376 -27.45 14.95 -6.19
C LEU A 376 -27.95 16.19 -5.42
N ALA A 377 -29.12 16.13 -4.79
CA ALA A 377 -29.70 17.24 -4.03
C ALA A 377 -29.32 17.24 -2.54
N MET A 378 -28.82 16.11 -2.02
CA MET A 378 -28.48 15.93 -0.61
C MET A 378 -27.12 16.56 -0.25
N SER A 379 -26.99 17.00 1.01
CA SER A 379 -25.69 17.41 1.54
C SER A 379 -24.85 16.19 1.92
N LYS A 380 -23.53 16.37 1.98
CA LYS A 380 -22.58 15.30 2.35
C LYS A 380 -22.96 14.73 3.73
N PHE A 381 -23.09 13.40 3.83
CA PHE A 381 -23.51 12.59 5.01
C PHE A 381 -25.02 12.49 5.29
N ASP A 382 -25.90 13.17 4.57
CA ASP A 382 -27.34 13.06 4.81
C ASP A 382 -27.86 11.62 4.53
N TRP A 383 -27.19 10.88 3.66
CA TRP A 383 -27.51 9.49 3.30
C TRP A 383 -27.33 8.49 4.44
N ASP A 384 -26.53 8.80 5.46
CA ASP A 384 -26.33 7.92 6.61
C ASP A 384 -27.56 7.87 7.52
N HIS A 385 -28.42 8.90 7.46
CA HIS A 385 -29.61 8.99 8.28
C HIS A 385 -30.78 8.14 7.74
N PRO A 386 -31.67 7.62 8.62
CA PRO A 386 -32.90 6.96 8.19
C PRO A 386 -33.70 7.77 7.17
N MET A 387 -34.31 7.11 6.18
CA MET A 387 -35.03 7.78 5.08
C MET A 387 -36.03 8.85 5.52
N HIS A 388 -36.73 8.66 6.65
CA HIS A 388 -37.72 9.62 7.16
C HIS A 388 -37.10 10.92 7.74
N LEU A 389 -35.77 10.94 7.95
CA LEU A 389 -35.00 12.11 8.37
C LEU A 389 -34.21 12.75 7.23
N GLN A 390 -34.22 12.13 6.04
CA GLN A 390 -33.59 12.69 4.84
C GLN A 390 -34.48 13.78 4.24
N PRO A 391 -33.93 14.75 3.49
CA PRO A 391 -34.69 15.84 2.89
C PRO A 391 -35.81 15.31 1.98
N THR A 392 -37.07 15.63 2.31
CA THR A 392 -38.24 15.25 1.51
C THR A 392 -38.50 16.30 0.43
N SER A 393 -37.87 16.13 -0.73
CA SER A 393 -38.17 16.70 -2.06
C SER A 393 -36.92 17.31 -2.72
N PRO A 394 -36.25 16.61 -3.65
CA PRO A 394 -35.22 17.23 -4.46
C PRO A 394 -35.87 18.19 -5.47
N THR A 395 -35.36 19.42 -5.56
CA THR A 395 -35.63 20.24 -6.74
C THR A 395 -34.86 19.60 -7.88
N ALA A 396 -35.55 19.01 -8.86
CA ALA A 396 -34.89 18.33 -9.97
C ALA A 396 -33.86 19.26 -10.63
N PHE A 397 -32.62 18.80 -10.77
CA PHE A 397 -31.60 19.57 -11.49
C PHE A 397 -32.00 19.60 -12.96
N LYS A 398 -32.46 20.76 -13.46
CA LYS A 398 -32.85 20.93 -14.89
C LYS A 398 -31.75 20.53 -15.89
N GLN A 399 -30.50 20.48 -15.44
CA GLN A 399 -29.32 20.12 -16.21
C GLN A 399 -29.02 18.61 -16.20
N VAL A 400 -29.73 17.81 -15.38
CA VAL A 400 -29.55 16.37 -15.26
C VAL A 400 -30.73 15.65 -15.91
N SER A 401 -30.43 14.71 -16.80
CA SER A 401 -31.39 13.77 -17.39
C SER A 401 -30.98 12.36 -17.02
N VAL A 402 -31.92 11.53 -16.55
CA VAL A 402 -31.72 10.10 -16.36
C VAL A 402 -32.44 9.37 -17.49
N VAL A 403 -31.75 8.46 -18.17
CA VAL A 403 -32.26 7.77 -19.37
C VAL A 403 -32.17 6.25 -19.20
N TRP A 404 -32.80 5.51 -20.11
CA TRP A 404 -33.01 4.06 -19.96
C TRP A 404 -31.94 3.19 -20.62
N ASP A 405 -31.06 3.77 -21.46
CA ASP A 405 -29.96 3.04 -22.09
C ASP A 405 -28.72 3.92 -22.35
N ALA A 406 -27.57 3.27 -22.48
CA ALA A 406 -26.28 3.94 -22.70
C ALA A 406 -26.19 4.68 -24.05
N TYR A 407 -26.90 4.25 -25.09
CA TYR A 407 -26.90 4.91 -26.40
C TYR A 407 -27.68 6.22 -26.36
N GLU A 408 -28.80 6.27 -25.64
CA GLU A 408 -29.54 7.51 -25.40
C GLU A 408 -28.71 8.52 -24.58
N ALA A 409 -28.04 8.04 -23.53
CA ALA A 409 -27.19 8.87 -22.68
C ALA A 409 -26.10 9.56 -23.50
N THR A 410 -25.45 8.79 -24.39
CA THR A 410 -24.32 9.24 -25.22
C THR A 410 -24.73 9.99 -26.49
N LYS A 411 -25.99 9.92 -26.93
CA LYS A 411 -26.46 10.63 -28.13
C LYS A 411 -26.26 12.14 -28.01
N GLY A 412 -25.50 12.73 -28.94
CA GLY A 412 -25.15 14.14 -28.96
C GLY A 412 -24.25 14.59 -27.80
N ALA A 413 -23.65 13.66 -27.04
CA ALA A 413 -22.71 13.98 -25.98
C ALA A 413 -21.37 14.44 -26.57
N HIS A 414 -20.67 15.30 -25.83
CA HIS A 414 -19.30 15.73 -26.13
C HIS A 414 -18.28 14.81 -25.47
N GLY A 415 -18.62 14.27 -24.30
CA GLY A 415 -17.79 13.32 -23.57
C GLY A 415 -18.63 12.25 -22.87
N VAL A 416 -18.02 11.09 -22.65
CA VAL A 416 -18.58 9.97 -21.87
C VAL A 416 -17.69 9.71 -20.67
N CYS A 417 -18.24 9.77 -19.46
CA CYS A 417 -17.57 9.41 -18.22
C CYS A 417 -18.07 8.04 -17.76
N ILE A 418 -17.18 7.05 -17.67
CA ILE A 418 -17.50 5.72 -17.15
C ILE A 418 -17.09 5.66 -15.68
N LEU A 419 -18.06 5.63 -14.77
CA LEU A 419 -17.82 5.79 -13.33
C LEU A 419 -18.13 4.54 -12.51
N THR A 420 -18.75 3.53 -13.11
CA THR A 420 -19.00 2.21 -12.50
C THR A 420 -18.60 1.10 -13.48
N GLU A 421 -17.97 0.04 -12.98
CA GLU A 421 -17.44 -1.08 -13.78
C GLU A 421 -18.48 -2.11 -14.22
N TRP A 422 -19.69 -1.68 -14.60
CA TRP A 422 -20.72 -2.58 -15.12
C TRP A 422 -20.21 -3.35 -16.35
N ASP A 423 -20.44 -4.66 -16.39
CA ASP A 423 -19.90 -5.52 -17.45
C ASP A 423 -20.50 -5.16 -18.83
N GLU A 424 -21.72 -4.64 -18.87
CA GLU A 424 -22.37 -4.18 -20.12
C GLU A 424 -21.58 -3.08 -20.84
N PHE A 425 -20.90 -2.19 -20.10
CA PHE A 425 -20.16 -1.07 -20.67
C PHE A 425 -18.96 -1.54 -21.47
N LYS A 426 -18.41 -2.72 -21.18
CA LYS A 426 -17.25 -3.30 -21.88
C LYS A 426 -17.59 -3.69 -23.32
N THR A 427 -18.85 -4.01 -23.59
CA THR A 427 -19.30 -4.61 -24.85
C THR A 427 -20.21 -3.72 -25.67
N LEU A 428 -20.38 -2.45 -25.30
CA LEU A 428 -21.17 -1.49 -26.06
C LEU A 428 -20.61 -1.33 -27.48
N ASP A 429 -21.51 -1.03 -28.42
CA ASP A 429 -21.13 -0.64 -29.78
C ASP A 429 -20.60 0.79 -29.79
N TYR A 430 -19.29 0.92 -29.51
CA TYR A 430 -18.60 2.20 -29.46
C TYR A 430 -18.50 2.91 -30.82
N GLN A 431 -18.61 2.19 -31.94
CA GLN A 431 -18.69 2.84 -33.25
C GLN A 431 -20.01 3.60 -33.37
N LYS A 432 -21.13 2.94 -33.02
CA LYS A 432 -22.44 3.59 -32.99
C LYS A 432 -22.48 4.77 -32.02
N ILE A 433 -21.85 4.65 -30.85
CA ILE A 433 -21.72 5.75 -29.89
C ILE A 433 -20.94 6.91 -30.53
N PHE A 434 -19.77 6.62 -31.10
CA PHE A 434 -18.92 7.61 -31.76
C PHE A 434 -19.69 8.37 -32.83
N ASP A 435 -20.38 7.66 -33.74
CA ASP A 435 -21.10 8.26 -34.86
C ASP A 435 -22.19 9.25 -34.42
N ASN A 436 -22.77 9.04 -33.23
CA ASN A 436 -23.84 9.87 -32.69
C ASN A 436 -23.38 10.94 -31.70
N MET A 437 -22.09 11.01 -31.37
CA MET A 437 -21.52 12.04 -30.48
C MET A 437 -21.10 13.32 -31.23
N GLN A 438 -21.00 14.42 -30.50
CA GLN A 438 -20.34 15.64 -30.99
C GLN A 438 -18.83 15.41 -31.16
N LYS A 439 -18.20 16.16 -32.08
CA LYS A 439 -16.76 16.02 -32.37
C LYS A 439 -15.99 17.27 -31.94
N PRO A 440 -14.76 17.12 -31.40
CA PRO A 440 -14.10 15.86 -31.07
C PRO A 440 -14.82 15.11 -29.93
N ALA A 441 -14.86 13.77 -30.02
CA ALA A 441 -15.56 12.91 -29.06
C ALA A 441 -14.60 12.37 -28.01
N PHE A 442 -14.95 12.51 -26.73
CA PHE A 442 -14.10 12.12 -25.61
C PHE A 442 -14.66 10.92 -24.84
N VAL A 443 -13.79 10.04 -24.38
CA VAL A 443 -14.10 9.00 -23.39
C VAL A 443 -13.17 9.14 -22.20
N PHE A 444 -13.75 9.28 -21.01
CA PHE A 444 -13.07 9.34 -19.72
C PHE A 444 -13.41 8.08 -18.93
N ASP A 445 -12.53 7.09 -18.99
CA ASP A 445 -12.68 5.83 -18.30
C ASP A 445 -12.13 5.93 -16.87
N GLY A 446 -13.03 6.14 -15.91
CA GLY A 446 -12.73 6.21 -14.49
C GLY A 446 -12.56 4.85 -13.81
N ARG A 447 -12.75 3.74 -14.54
CA ARG A 447 -12.70 2.37 -14.00
C ARG A 447 -11.76 1.44 -14.74
N ASN A 448 -11.11 1.90 -15.81
CA ASN A 448 -10.20 1.13 -16.65
C ASN A 448 -10.88 -0.14 -17.25
N VAL A 449 -12.15 -0.02 -17.65
CA VAL A 449 -12.96 -1.14 -18.16
C VAL A 449 -13.03 -1.23 -19.69
N VAL A 450 -12.68 -0.17 -20.42
CA VAL A 450 -12.72 -0.17 -21.89
C VAL A 450 -11.34 -0.33 -22.53
N ASP A 451 -11.34 -0.85 -23.77
CA ASP A 451 -10.15 -0.95 -24.60
C ASP A 451 -9.81 0.41 -25.21
N ALA A 452 -8.88 1.12 -24.59
CA ALA A 452 -8.48 2.46 -25.00
C ALA A 452 -7.89 2.51 -26.42
N GLU A 453 -7.16 1.48 -26.87
CA GLU A 453 -6.56 1.48 -28.21
C GLU A 453 -7.64 1.33 -29.28
N LYS A 454 -8.57 0.39 -29.08
CA LYS A 454 -9.71 0.22 -29.99
C LYS A 454 -10.56 1.49 -30.10
N LEU A 455 -10.76 2.20 -28.99
CA LEU A 455 -11.50 3.47 -29.01
C LEU A 455 -10.74 4.58 -29.77
N ARG A 456 -9.42 4.64 -29.65
CA ARG A 456 -8.60 5.57 -30.44
C ARG A 456 -8.64 5.25 -31.93
N GLU A 457 -8.64 3.97 -32.31
CA GLU A 457 -8.80 3.54 -33.71
C GLU A 457 -10.14 3.99 -34.32
N ILE A 458 -11.22 3.98 -33.53
CA ILE A 458 -12.52 4.53 -33.94
C ILE A 458 -12.47 6.06 -34.11
N GLY A 459 -11.61 6.74 -33.34
CA GLY A 459 -11.39 8.18 -33.39
C GLY A 459 -11.71 8.94 -32.11
N PHE A 460 -11.96 8.25 -30.99
CA PHE A 460 -12.12 8.88 -29.68
C PHE A 460 -10.80 9.45 -29.16
N ILE A 461 -10.89 10.55 -28.42
CA ILE A 461 -9.83 10.98 -27.51
C ILE A 461 -10.08 10.31 -26.16
N VAL A 462 -9.16 9.46 -25.73
CA VAL A 462 -9.37 8.59 -24.56
C VAL A 462 -8.48 8.99 -23.40
N TYR A 463 -9.09 9.23 -22.24
CA TYR A 463 -8.42 9.28 -20.96
C TYR A 463 -8.80 8.07 -20.13
N SER A 464 -7.80 7.35 -19.62
CA SER A 464 -7.96 6.23 -18.69
C SER A 464 -7.07 6.47 -17.47
N ILE A 465 -7.62 6.33 -16.28
CA ILE A 465 -6.90 6.63 -15.02
C ILE A 465 -5.59 5.84 -14.95
N GLY A 466 -4.49 6.54 -14.71
CA GLY A 466 -3.18 5.95 -14.49
C GLY A 466 -2.49 5.36 -15.71
N LYS A 467 -3.03 5.54 -16.93
CA LYS A 467 -2.38 5.08 -18.17
C LYS A 467 -1.64 6.23 -18.87
N PRO A 468 -0.70 5.94 -19.80
CA PRO A 468 -0.08 6.97 -20.62
C PRO A 468 -1.13 7.83 -21.32
N LEU A 469 -0.97 9.15 -21.23
CA LEU A 469 -1.90 10.11 -21.82
C LEU A 469 -1.91 10.01 -23.35
N ASP A 470 -3.10 10.13 -23.92
CA ASP A 470 -3.29 10.33 -25.35
C ASP A 470 -2.43 11.50 -25.84
N ALA A 471 -1.92 11.42 -27.07
CA ALA A 471 -1.09 12.47 -27.64
C ALA A 471 -1.79 13.85 -27.61
N TRP A 472 -3.12 13.88 -27.81
CA TRP A 472 -3.92 15.10 -27.71
C TRP A 472 -3.89 15.73 -26.30
N LEU A 473 -3.78 14.90 -25.25
CA LEU A 473 -3.91 15.32 -23.86
C LEU A 473 -2.57 15.73 -23.22
N LYS A 474 -1.43 15.36 -23.82
CA LYS A 474 -0.10 15.60 -23.25
C LYS A 474 0.19 17.09 -23.01
N ASP A 475 -0.30 17.96 -23.89
CA ASP A 475 -0.09 19.41 -23.81
C ASP A 475 -1.22 20.14 -23.07
N MET A 476 -2.21 19.42 -22.52
CA MET A 476 -3.35 19.95 -21.75
C MET A 476 -3.25 19.53 -20.27
N PRO A 477 -2.45 20.22 -19.44
CA PRO A 477 -2.27 19.87 -18.03
C PRO A 477 -3.58 20.02 -17.24
N ALA A 478 -3.94 19.00 -16.46
CA ALA A 478 -5.15 19.03 -15.62
C ALA A 478 -5.05 20.01 -14.42
N GLU A 479 -3.85 20.44 -14.04
CA GLU A 479 -3.62 21.19 -12.80
C GLU A 479 -3.00 22.59 -13.00
N ARG A 480 -2.78 23.05 -14.25
CA ARG A 480 -2.35 24.44 -14.50
C ARG A 480 -3.54 25.34 -14.83
N LEU A 481 -4.43 25.55 -13.85
CA LEU A 481 -5.18 26.80 -13.79
C LEU A 481 -4.24 27.86 -13.17
N PRO A 482 -4.04 29.02 -13.81
CA PRO A 482 -3.00 29.98 -13.42
C PRO A 482 -3.47 30.83 -12.22
N PHE A 483 -3.62 30.23 -11.03
CA PHE A 483 -3.84 30.97 -9.78
C PHE A 483 -3.30 30.18 -8.57
N CYS A 484 -1.99 29.98 -8.51
CA CYS A 484 -1.24 29.77 -7.26
C CYS A 484 0.27 29.84 -7.52
N GLN A 485 0.77 31.05 -7.76
CA GLN A 485 2.15 31.39 -7.37
C GLN A 485 2.06 32.11 -6.03
N THR A 486 2.19 31.38 -4.93
CA THR A 486 2.52 31.96 -3.64
C THR A 486 4.02 31.82 -3.41
N GLU A 487 4.69 32.95 -3.62
CA GLU A 487 5.73 33.48 -2.74
C GLU A 487 6.80 32.49 -2.22
N ILE A 488 7.86 32.36 -3.02
CA ILE A 488 9.21 32.25 -2.44
C ILE A 488 9.57 33.64 -1.94
N VAL A 489 9.25 33.95 -0.68
CA VAL A 489 9.80 35.14 0.00
C VAL A 489 11.06 34.74 0.73
N SER A 490 12.17 35.20 0.16
CA SER A 490 13.47 35.34 0.78
C SER A 490 13.38 36.12 2.09
N SER A 491 13.94 35.54 3.16
CA SER A 491 14.26 36.27 4.38
C SER A 491 15.43 37.23 4.14
N GLN A 492 15.34 38.41 4.78
CA GLN A 492 16.37 39.45 5.01
C GLN A 492 16.39 40.65 4.04
N SER A 493 15.71 41.75 4.43
CA SER A 493 16.33 42.97 4.99
C SER A 493 15.39 44.18 4.87
N LYS A 494 15.32 44.99 5.93
CA LYS A 494 14.50 46.20 6.06
C LYS A 494 15.26 47.45 5.57
N HIS A 495 14.48 48.44 5.11
CA HIS A 495 14.75 49.88 4.97
C HIS A 495 15.59 50.36 3.78
N PHE A 496 14.95 50.99 2.77
CA PHE A 496 14.85 52.46 2.62
C PHE A 496 13.99 52.83 1.40
N SER A 497 13.48 54.06 1.39
CA SER A 497 12.48 54.60 0.48
C SER A 497 13.01 55.08 -0.88
N SER A 498 12.05 55.22 -1.81
CA SER A 498 11.90 56.21 -2.89
C SER A 498 12.68 56.08 -4.21
N SER A 499 11.88 56.16 -5.27
CA SER A 499 12.03 56.93 -6.52
C SER A 499 12.68 56.30 -7.77
N VAL A 500 11.81 56.10 -8.77
CA VAL A 500 11.92 56.38 -10.23
C VAL A 500 12.97 55.60 -11.03
N TRP A 501 12.50 54.85 -12.04
CA TRP A 501 12.71 55.06 -13.49
C TRP A 501 12.31 53.79 -14.25
N SER A 502 11.31 53.95 -15.12
CA SER A 502 11.02 53.09 -16.27
C SER A 502 12.25 52.98 -17.17
N HIS A 503 12.46 51.85 -17.86
CA HIS A 503 13.03 51.71 -19.23
C HIS A 503 13.12 50.21 -19.58
N SER A 504 12.37 49.78 -20.60
CA SER A 504 12.49 48.45 -21.23
C SER A 504 13.57 48.48 -22.32
N PRO A 505 14.34 47.39 -22.54
CA PRO A 505 15.06 47.17 -23.79
C PRO A 505 14.50 46.00 -24.64
N PRO A 506 14.87 45.89 -25.93
CA PRO A 506 14.01 45.37 -26.99
C PRO A 506 14.37 43.96 -27.52
N SER A 507 13.44 43.42 -28.30
CA SER A 507 13.48 42.15 -29.04
C SER A 507 14.50 42.14 -30.21
N PRO A 508 15.08 40.97 -30.57
CA PRO A 508 15.91 40.84 -31.77
C PRO A 508 15.11 40.42 -33.04
N PRO A 509 15.63 40.68 -34.26
CA PRO A 509 14.90 40.59 -35.55
C PRO A 509 15.04 39.22 -36.27
N PRO A 510 14.27 38.96 -37.35
CA PRO A 510 14.21 37.66 -38.02
C PRO A 510 15.23 37.51 -39.16
N LEU A 511 15.64 36.26 -39.44
CA LEU A 511 16.47 35.91 -40.60
C LEU A 511 15.71 34.97 -41.54
N LEU A 512 15.72 35.34 -42.83
CA LEU A 512 15.24 34.60 -43.99
C LEU A 512 16.45 34.31 -44.90
N SER A 513 16.59 33.07 -45.38
CA SER A 513 16.81 32.74 -46.80
C SER A 513 17.12 31.25 -47.00
N THR A 514 16.46 30.67 -48.02
CA THR A 514 16.63 29.34 -48.59
C THR A 514 17.81 29.31 -49.58
N PRO A 515 18.27 28.13 -50.07
CA PRO A 515 17.71 27.62 -51.33
C PRO A 515 17.59 26.08 -51.46
N THR A 516 16.74 25.69 -52.41
CA THR A 516 16.47 24.36 -52.99
C THR A 516 17.68 23.71 -53.69
N PRO A 517 17.68 22.38 -53.95
CA PRO A 517 17.40 21.94 -55.32
C PRO A 517 16.60 20.63 -55.49
N THR A 518 15.69 20.73 -56.46
CA THR A 518 15.26 19.80 -57.53
C THR A 518 15.64 18.30 -57.55
N ARG A 519 14.57 17.52 -57.74
CA ARG A 519 14.45 16.12 -58.21
C ARG A 519 14.97 15.94 -59.65
N GLN A 520 15.64 14.82 -59.94
CA GLN A 520 15.61 14.17 -61.27
C GLN A 520 15.50 12.65 -61.16
N LEU A 521 14.57 12.09 -61.94
CA LEU A 521 14.36 10.66 -62.16
C LEU A 521 15.38 10.11 -63.16
N GLY A 522 15.87 8.89 -62.91
CA GLY A 522 16.54 8.06 -63.90
C GLY A 522 16.15 6.59 -63.73
N ARG A 523 15.24 6.11 -64.59
CA ARG A 523 14.93 4.68 -64.78
C ARG A 523 16.14 3.97 -65.40
N ARG A 524 16.41 2.72 -65.01
CA ARG A 524 16.72 1.64 -65.97
C ARG A 524 16.44 0.24 -65.39
N ARG A 525 15.91 -0.58 -66.30
CA ARG A 525 15.37 -1.94 -66.16
C ARG A 525 16.46 -2.99 -66.07
N THR A 526 16.11 -4.14 -65.50
CA THR A 526 16.33 -5.54 -65.94
C THR A 526 15.76 -6.40 -64.80
N SER A 527 15.06 -7.52 -64.94
CA SER A 527 14.43 -8.29 -66.01
C SER A 527 13.94 -9.56 -65.29
N ILE A 528 12.72 -9.97 -65.57
CA ILE A 528 12.00 -11.08 -64.93
C ILE A 528 12.61 -12.43 -65.32
N SER A 529 12.59 -13.40 -64.40
CA SER A 529 12.49 -14.83 -64.75
C SER A 529 11.75 -15.58 -63.64
N ILE A 530 10.50 -15.94 -63.94
CA ILE A 530 9.62 -16.83 -63.17
C ILE A 530 9.90 -18.27 -63.65
N ARG A 531 10.08 -19.22 -62.73
CA ARG A 531 9.68 -20.63 -62.94
C ARG A 531 9.13 -21.23 -61.64
N SER A 532 7.99 -21.89 -61.81
CA SER A 532 7.13 -22.57 -60.84
C SER A 532 7.67 -23.98 -60.43
N PRO A 533 7.05 -24.65 -59.44
CA PRO A 533 7.64 -25.74 -58.64
C PRO A 533 7.22 -27.15 -59.08
N PRO A 534 7.74 -28.20 -58.42
CA PRO A 534 6.91 -29.34 -57.99
C PRO A 534 7.25 -29.76 -56.53
N SER A 535 6.28 -29.88 -55.62
CA SER A 535 5.34 -30.99 -55.34
C SER A 535 5.87 -32.04 -54.34
N VAL A 536 5.01 -32.28 -53.35
CA VAL A 536 5.05 -33.12 -52.15
C VAL A 536 5.24 -34.62 -52.43
N ALA A 537 5.96 -35.36 -51.54
CA ALA A 537 5.59 -36.71 -51.05
C ALA A 537 6.55 -37.26 -49.96
N ASP A 538 5.97 -37.44 -48.77
CA ASP A 538 6.01 -38.57 -47.80
C ASP A 538 7.30 -39.05 -47.06
N PRO A 539 7.18 -39.48 -45.78
CA PRO A 539 8.28 -39.76 -44.85
C PRO A 539 8.59 -41.26 -44.73
N ARG A 540 9.80 -41.60 -44.29
CA ARG A 540 10.11 -42.87 -43.58
C ARG A 540 11.42 -42.75 -42.81
N ALA A 541 11.39 -43.30 -41.61
CA ALA A 541 12.51 -43.51 -40.69
C ALA A 541 13.59 -44.41 -41.30
N ASP A 542 14.86 -44.21 -40.95
CA ASP A 542 15.58 -45.13 -40.05
C ASP A 542 17.03 -44.70 -39.74
N THR A 543 17.49 -45.16 -38.57
CA THR A 543 18.87 -45.47 -38.13
C THR A 543 19.87 -44.39 -37.70
N ASP A 544 20.26 -44.55 -36.43
CA ASP A 544 21.53 -44.22 -35.78
C ASP A 544 22.77 -44.35 -36.68
N THR A 545 23.61 -43.31 -36.68
CA THR A 545 25.07 -43.45 -36.70
C THR A 545 25.71 -42.22 -36.06
N ASP A 546 26.56 -42.46 -35.07
CA ASP A 546 27.55 -41.54 -34.51
C ASP A 546 28.27 -40.73 -35.61
N LEU A 547 28.17 -39.41 -35.53
CA LEU A 547 29.02 -38.50 -36.29
C LEU A 547 29.60 -37.43 -35.36
N ASP A 548 30.92 -37.48 -35.25
CA ASP A 548 31.83 -36.45 -34.73
C ASP A 548 31.37 -35.03 -35.13
N PRO A 549 31.38 -34.02 -34.23
CA PRO A 549 30.89 -32.69 -34.57
C PRO A 549 31.83 -31.98 -35.57
N ASP A 550 31.25 -31.52 -36.68
CA ASP A 550 31.93 -30.71 -37.71
C ASP A 550 32.63 -29.48 -37.09
N PRO A 551 33.96 -29.33 -37.23
CA PRO A 551 34.71 -28.20 -36.69
C PRO A 551 34.43 -26.86 -37.39
N ARG A 552 33.46 -26.81 -38.32
CA ARG A 552 33.07 -25.61 -39.09
C ARG A 552 31.67 -25.08 -38.78
N SER A 553 31.00 -25.56 -37.74
CA SER A 553 29.89 -24.78 -37.16
C SER A 553 30.45 -23.48 -36.57
N PRO A 554 29.86 -22.30 -36.83
CA PRO A 554 30.31 -21.07 -36.20
C PRO A 554 30.17 -21.25 -34.69
N ARG A 555 31.29 -21.28 -33.95
CA ARG A 555 31.28 -21.26 -32.48
C ARG A 555 30.35 -20.13 -32.06
N ARG A 556 29.22 -20.47 -31.44
CA ARG A 556 28.24 -19.50 -30.97
C ARG A 556 28.99 -18.53 -30.06
N LYS A 557 29.06 -17.24 -30.44
CA LYS A 557 29.80 -16.22 -29.69
C LYS A 557 29.29 -16.26 -28.24
N MET A 558 30.19 -16.54 -27.30
CA MET A 558 29.85 -16.59 -25.88
C MET A 558 29.35 -15.21 -25.45
N VAL A 559 28.17 -15.16 -24.83
CA VAL A 559 27.61 -13.91 -24.30
C VAL A 559 28.45 -13.48 -23.10
N LYS A 560 28.91 -12.24 -23.10
CA LYS A 560 29.66 -11.65 -21.98
C LYS A 560 28.80 -10.65 -21.20
N ILE A 561 28.71 -10.86 -19.89
CA ILE A 561 28.05 -9.94 -18.95
C ILE A 561 29.12 -9.26 -18.10
N CYS A 562 29.11 -7.93 -18.06
CA CYS A 562 29.89 -7.15 -17.11
C CYS A 562 28.96 -6.46 -16.12
N CYS A 563 29.27 -6.48 -14.82
CA CYS A 563 28.53 -5.76 -13.79
C CYS A 563 29.42 -4.73 -13.10
N ILE A 564 29.07 -3.46 -13.20
CA ILE A 564 29.73 -2.35 -12.50
C ILE A 564 29.11 -2.22 -11.10
N GLY A 565 29.87 -2.56 -10.07
CA GLY A 565 29.50 -2.48 -8.66
C GLY A 565 29.47 -3.86 -7.98
N ALA A 566 30.46 -4.15 -7.12
CA ALA A 566 30.59 -5.45 -6.44
C ALA A 566 29.99 -5.43 -5.01
N GLY A 567 28.86 -4.74 -4.83
CA GLY A 567 28.16 -4.64 -3.54
C GLY A 567 27.15 -5.76 -3.28
N TYR A 568 26.23 -5.52 -2.33
CA TYR A 568 25.14 -6.43 -1.94
C TYR A 568 24.18 -6.81 -3.09
N VAL A 569 24.10 -5.99 -4.15
CA VAL A 569 23.26 -6.28 -5.32
C VAL A 569 24.06 -6.98 -6.42
N GLY A 570 25.12 -6.33 -6.91
CA GLY A 570 25.87 -6.81 -8.07
C GLY A 570 26.57 -8.15 -7.82
N GLY A 571 27.21 -8.33 -6.66
CA GLY A 571 27.93 -9.56 -6.34
C GLY A 571 27.03 -10.81 -6.34
N PRO A 572 26.02 -10.89 -5.45
CA PRO A 572 25.11 -12.03 -5.39
C PRO A 572 24.35 -12.29 -6.70
N THR A 573 23.83 -11.24 -7.35
CA THR A 573 23.10 -11.39 -8.63
C THR A 573 23.97 -12.06 -9.69
N MET A 574 25.21 -11.56 -9.86
CA MET A 574 26.12 -12.07 -10.87
C MET A 574 26.64 -13.46 -10.55
N ALA A 575 26.83 -13.78 -9.26
CA ALA A 575 27.20 -15.13 -8.82
C ALA A 575 26.10 -16.15 -9.18
N VAL A 576 24.82 -15.79 -8.97
CA VAL A 576 23.68 -16.65 -9.34
C VAL A 576 23.55 -16.76 -10.87
N ILE A 577 23.69 -15.67 -11.63
CA ILE A 577 23.69 -15.73 -13.09
C ILE A 577 24.79 -16.65 -13.60
N ALA A 578 26.02 -16.52 -13.08
CA ALA A 578 27.13 -17.40 -13.47
C ALA A 578 26.83 -18.87 -13.16
N LEU A 579 26.24 -19.16 -12.00
CA LEU A 579 25.87 -20.52 -11.61
C LEU A 579 24.80 -21.11 -12.52
N LYS A 580 23.75 -20.35 -12.82
CA LYS A 580 22.59 -20.82 -13.59
C LYS A 580 22.84 -20.80 -15.10
N CYS A 581 23.81 -20.03 -15.56
CA CYS A 581 24.16 -19.87 -16.97
C CYS A 581 25.65 -20.18 -17.22
N PRO A 582 26.08 -21.46 -17.17
CA PRO A 582 27.49 -21.83 -17.31
C PRO A 582 28.10 -21.48 -18.68
N ALA A 583 27.26 -21.20 -19.68
CA ALA A 583 27.67 -20.74 -21.01
C ALA A 583 27.86 -19.22 -21.13
N ILE A 584 27.62 -18.46 -20.05
CA ILE A 584 27.80 -17.01 -19.99
C ILE A 584 29.04 -16.71 -19.15
N GLU A 585 29.93 -15.86 -19.67
CA GLU A 585 31.04 -15.30 -18.91
C GLU A 585 30.55 -14.05 -18.17
N VAL A 586 30.73 -14.03 -16.85
CA VAL A 586 30.27 -12.96 -15.96
C VAL A 586 31.46 -12.34 -15.26
N VAL A 587 31.64 -11.03 -15.42
CA VAL A 587 32.70 -10.27 -14.76
C VAL A 587 32.09 -9.16 -13.90
N VAL A 588 32.38 -9.18 -12.60
CA VAL A 588 32.00 -8.13 -11.65
C VAL A 588 33.19 -7.20 -11.44
N VAL A 589 32.98 -5.90 -11.64
CA VAL A 589 34.03 -4.89 -11.52
C VAL A 589 33.68 -3.82 -10.50
N ASP A 590 34.68 -3.34 -9.75
CA ASP A 590 34.52 -2.27 -8.76
C ASP A 590 35.84 -1.49 -8.64
N ILE A 591 35.73 -0.19 -8.36
CA ILE A 591 36.88 0.69 -8.12
C ILE A 591 37.57 0.39 -6.78
N SER A 592 36.85 -0.24 -5.85
CA SER A 592 37.36 -0.62 -4.55
C SER A 592 38.21 -1.88 -4.65
N LYS A 593 39.53 -1.71 -4.78
CA LYS A 593 40.50 -2.80 -4.73
C LYS A 593 40.34 -3.70 -3.49
N PRO A 594 40.22 -3.17 -2.25
CA PRO A 594 40.03 -4.02 -1.08
C PRO A 594 38.77 -4.91 -1.16
N ARG A 595 37.70 -4.42 -1.81
CA ARG A 595 36.46 -5.18 -1.99
C ARG A 595 36.63 -6.29 -3.03
N ILE A 596 37.29 -6.01 -4.15
CA ILE A 596 37.60 -7.02 -5.18
C ILE A 596 38.56 -8.08 -4.66
N ASP A 597 39.57 -7.67 -3.88
CA ASP A 597 40.51 -8.60 -3.24
C ASP A 597 39.76 -9.55 -2.28
N ALA A 598 38.80 -9.02 -1.50
CA ALA A 598 37.95 -9.85 -0.63
C ALA A 598 37.06 -10.83 -1.43
N TRP A 599 36.42 -10.39 -2.53
CA TRP A 599 35.65 -11.28 -3.42
C TRP A 599 36.50 -12.38 -4.08
N ASN A 600 37.81 -12.16 -4.20
CA ASN A 600 38.77 -13.15 -4.70
C ASN A 600 39.43 -13.99 -3.58
N SER A 601 39.06 -13.78 -2.31
CA SER A 601 39.61 -14.49 -1.15
C SER A 601 38.63 -15.55 -0.60
N ASP A 602 39.01 -16.25 0.47
CA ASP A 602 38.12 -17.17 1.18
C ASP A 602 37.19 -16.44 2.19
N GLN A 603 37.35 -15.13 2.36
CA GLN A 603 36.50 -14.29 3.19
C GLN A 603 35.80 -13.25 2.32
N LEU A 604 34.55 -13.52 1.97
CA LEU A 604 33.74 -12.60 1.17
C LEU A 604 33.53 -11.26 1.90
N PRO A 605 33.39 -10.13 1.18
CA PRO A 605 33.22 -8.81 1.78
C PRO A 605 31.84 -8.57 2.41
N ILE A 606 30.90 -9.50 2.20
CA ILE A 606 29.53 -9.48 2.74
C ILE A 606 29.17 -10.88 3.23
N TYR A 607 28.33 -10.94 4.26
CA TYR A 607 27.76 -12.19 4.75
C TYR A 607 26.33 -12.34 4.23
N GLU A 608 26.07 -13.44 3.51
CA GLU A 608 24.73 -13.87 3.09
C GLU A 608 24.68 -15.40 3.17
N PRO A 609 23.63 -15.99 3.76
CA PRO A 609 23.49 -17.44 3.80
C PRO A 609 23.52 -18.08 2.41
N GLY A 610 24.43 -19.03 2.19
CA GLY A 610 24.58 -19.76 0.93
C GLY A 610 25.42 -19.06 -0.16
N LEU A 611 25.89 -17.83 0.06
CA LEU A 611 26.60 -17.05 -0.97
C LEU A 611 28.02 -17.59 -1.22
N ASP A 612 28.71 -17.98 -0.17
CA ASP A 612 30.09 -18.46 -0.24
C ASP A 612 30.21 -19.72 -1.11
N GLU A 613 29.26 -20.65 -0.96
CA GLU A 613 29.16 -21.87 -1.76
C GLU A 613 28.95 -21.56 -3.25
N VAL A 614 28.02 -20.64 -3.57
CA VAL A 614 27.72 -20.24 -4.96
C VAL A 614 28.94 -19.57 -5.60
N VAL A 615 29.62 -18.68 -4.88
CA VAL A 615 30.81 -17.98 -5.41
C VAL A 615 31.94 -18.96 -5.66
N LYS A 616 32.24 -19.86 -4.70
CA LYS A 616 33.30 -20.86 -4.84
C LYS A 616 33.05 -21.81 -6.01
N GLU A 617 31.81 -22.16 -6.31
CA GLU A 617 31.47 -23.02 -7.44
C GLU A 617 31.78 -22.37 -8.80
N CYS A 618 31.60 -21.05 -8.94
CA CYS A 618 31.68 -20.35 -10.22
C CYS A 618 32.98 -19.57 -10.44
N ARG A 619 33.62 -19.12 -9.35
CA ARG A 619 34.79 -18.23 -9.40
C ARG A 619 35.95 -18.90 -10.13
N GLY A 620 36.50 -18.22 -11.13
CA GLY A 620 37.58 -18.73 -11.97
C GLY A 620 37.16 -19.69 -13.08
N ARG A 621 35.88 -20.09 -13.14
CA ARG A 621 35.31 -20.87 -14.26
C ARG A 621 34.62 -19.94 -15.26
N ASN A 622 33.57 -19.27 -14.82
CA ASN A 622 32.81 -18.30 -15.61
C ASN A 622 32.39 -17.06 -14.80
N LEU A 623 32.72 -16.98 -13.51
CA LEU A 623 32.58 -15.79 -12.67
C LEU A 623 33.97 -15.21 -12.35
N PHE A 624 34.15 -13.92 -12.59
CA PHE A 624 35.42 -13.22 -12.34
C PHE A 624 35.19 -11.89 -11.61
N PHE A 625 36.13 -11.50 -10.73
CA PHE A 625 36.13 -10.21 -10.05
C PHE A 625 37.39 -9.43 -10.41
N SER A 626 37.24 -8.19 -10.87
CA SER A 626 38.35 -7.40 -11.42
C SER A 626 38.25 -5.91 -11.09
N THR A 627 39.40 -5.23 -11.03
CA THR A 627 39.46 -3.76 -10.98
C THR A 627 39.62 -3.12 -12.37
N ASP A 628 39.78 -3.93 -13.43
CA ASP A 628 39.95 -3.47 -14.82
C ASP A 628 38.58 -3.19 -15.47
N VAL A 629 37.93 -2.12 -15.01
CA VAL A 629 36.55 -1.76 -15.39
C VAL A 629 36.43 -1.54 -16.91
N GLU A 630 37.30 -0.72 -17.49
CA GLU A 630 37.21 -0.29 -18.90
C GLU A 630 37.32 -1.46 -19.88
N LYS A 631 38.26 -2.38 -19.62
CA LYS A 631 38.43 -3.59 -20.43
C LYS A 631 37.15 -4.43 -20.47
N HIS A 632 36.62 -4.76 -19.31
CA HIS A 632 35.47 -5.68 -19.23
C HIS A 632 34.18 -5.04 -19.74
N VAL A 633 34.01 -3.73 -19.61
CA VAL A 633 32.91 -2.98 -20.22
C VAL A 633 33.02 -2.98 -21.75
N ALA A 634 34.22 -2.79 -22.31
CA ALA A 634 34.43 -2.80 -23.75
C ALA A 634 34.11 -4.18 -24.37
N GLU A 635 34.43 -5.27 -23.67
CA GLU A 635 34.21 -6.66 -24.13
C GLU A 635 32.76 -7.16 -23.97
N ALA A 636 31.99 -6.61 -23.03
CA ALA A 636 30.66 -7.13 -22.69
C ALA A 636 29.60 -6.90 -23.78
N ASP A 637 28.63 -7.82 -23.89
CA ASP A 637 27.42 -7.62 -24.70
C ASP A 637 26.29 -6.99 -23.86
N ILE A 638 26.21 -7.36 -22.57
CA ILE A 638 25.27 -6.82 -21.57
C ILE A 638 26.05 -6.24 -20.40
N ILE A 639 25.75 -5.00 -20.03
CA ILE A 639 26.41 -4.28 -18.94
C ILE A 639 25.38 -3.97 -17.86
N PHE A 640 25.48 -4.64 -16.71
CA PHE A 640 24.73 -4.28 -15.52
C PHE A 640 25.44 -3.13 -14.80
N VAL A 641 24.66 -2.18 -14.29
CA VAL A 641 25.17 -1.10 -13.45
C VAL A 641 24.42 -1.15 -12.12
N SER A 642 25.18 -1.41 -11.06
CA SER A 642 24.72 -1.67 -9.69
C SER A 642 25.53 -0.81 -8.71
N VAL A 643 25.58 0.50 -8.99
CA VAL A 643 26.30 1.48 -8.17
C VAL A 643 25.38 2.15 -7.16
N ASN A 644 25.98 2.74 -6.12
CA ASN A 644 25.22 3.46 -5.11
C ASN A 644 24.61 4.75 -5.69
N THR A 645 23.41 5.06 -5.23
CA THR A 645 22.69 6.32 -5.48
C THR A 645 22.41 7.04 -4.16
N PRO A 646 23.44 7.52 -3.43
CA PRO A 646 23.25 8.01 -2.08
C PRO A 646 22.28 9.19 -2.02
N THR A 647 21.62 9.39 -0.89
CA THR A 647 20.76 10.56 -0.71
C THR A 647 21.61 11.83 -0.72
N LYS A 648 21.23 12.84 -1.53
CA LYS A 648 21.95 14.13 -1.56
C LYS A 648 21.92 14.77 -0.18
N THR A 649 23.06 15.20 0.33
CA THR A 649 23.18 15.93 1.62
C THR A 649 23.13 17.45 1.45
N ARG A 650 23.22 17.96 0.21
CA ARG A 650 23.25 19.40 -0.11
C ARG A 650 22.60 19.72 -1.46
N GLY A 651 22.24 20.99 -1.65
CA GLY A 651 21.64 21.51 -2.88
C GLY A 651 20.18 21.10 -3.09
N LEU A 652 19.69 21.21 -4.32
CA LEU A 652 18.30 20.87 -4.67
C LEU A 652 18.00 19.40 -4.37
N GLY A 653 16.92 19.16 -3.62
CA GLY A 653 16.51 17.81 -3.21
C GLY A 653 17.31 17.21 -2.05
N ALA A 654 18.10 18.01 -1.32
CA ALA A 654 18.83 17.54 -0.15
C ALA A 654 17.91 16.82 0.86
N GLY A 655 18.35 15.67 1.36
CA GLY A 655 17.61 14.79 2.28
C GLY A 655 16.47 14.00 1.63
N LYS A 656 16.33 14.03 0.30
CA LYS A 656 15.30 13.24 -0.41
C LYS A 656 15.75 12.63 -1.73
N ALA A 657 16.34 13.45 -2.59
CA ALA A 657 16.72 13.06 -3.94
C ALA A 657 17.98 12.21 -3.92
N ALA A 658 18.01 11.17 -4.75
CA ALA A 658 19.21 10.41 -4.98
C ALA A 658 20.26 11.21 -5.78
N ASP A 659 21.52 11.02 -5.43
CA ASP A 659 22.67 11.53 -6.15
C ASP A 659 23.03 10.55 -7.27
N LEU A 660 22.95 11.03 -8.52
CA LEU A 660 23.21 10.24 -9.72
C LEU A 660 24.67 10.34 -10.20
N THR A 661 25.57 10.98 -9.44
CA THR A 661 26.98 11.20 -9.82
C THR A 661 27.68 9.92 -10.28
N TYR A 662 27.55 8.82 -9.53
CA TYR A 662 28.17 7.54 -9.87
C TYR A 662 27.56 6.89 -11.12
N TRP A 663 26.26 7.08 -11.29
CA TRP A 663 25.52 6.59 -12.45
C TRP A 663 25.89 7.34 -13.73
N GLU A 664 25.98 8.66 -13.66
CA GLU A 664 26.46 9.49 -14.76
C GLU A 664 27.91 9.11 -15.13
N SER A 665 28.78 8.93 -14.12
CA SER A 665 30.17 8.52 -14.34
C SER A 665 30.25 7.15 -15.04
N ALA A 666 29.45 6.16 -14.61
CA ALA A 666 29.37 4.86 -15.26
C ALA A 666 28.87 4.98 -16.71
N ALA A 667 27.81 5.75 -16.96
CA ALA A 667 27.27 5.95 -18.31
C ALA A 667 28.28 6.61 -19.26
N ARG A 668 29.02 7.62 -18.79
CA ARG A 668 30.08 8.28 -19.57
C ARG A 668 31.21 7.30 -19.90
N MET A 669 31.68 6.55 -18.92
CA MET A 669 32.73 5.55 -19.12
C MET A 669 32.28 4.45 -20.10
N ILE A 670 31.03 3.97 -19.99
CA ILE A 670 30.45 3.02 -20.96
C ILE A 670 30.50 3.61 -22.37
N ALA A 671 30.12 4.87 -22.56
CA ALA A 671 30.17 5.52 -23.87
C ALA A 671 31.60 5.63 -24.43
N ASP A 672 32.58 5.93 -23.57
CA ASP A 672 33.96 6.16 -23.97
C ASP A 672 34.68 4.89 -24.44
N VAL A 673 34.41 3.76 -23.78
CA VAL A 673 35.15 2.50 -24.01
C VAL A 673 34.42 1.49 -24.90
N SER A 674 33.11 1.66 -25.12
CA SER A 674 32.33 0.76 -25.96
C SER A 674 32.80 0.80 -27.41
N LYS A 675 32.91 -0.37 -28.03
CA LYS A 675 33.35 -0.56 -29.43
C LYS A 675 32.30 -1.26 -30.32
N SER A 676 31.16 -1.63 -29.75
CA SER A 676 30.06 -2.34 -30.38
C SER A 676 28.75 -1.99 -29.67
N ASP A 677 27.62 -2.28 -30.30
CA ASP A 677 26.29 -2.14 -29.69
C ASP A 677 26.22 -2.88 -28.35
N LYS A 678 25.54 -2.27 -27.37
CA LYS A 678 25.43 -2.78 -25.99
C LYS A 678 24.00 -2.75 -25.48
N ILE A 679 23.67 -3.71 -24.61
CA ILE A 679 22.52 -3.61 -23.71
C ILE A 679 23.03 -3.12 -22.36
N VAL A 680 22.52 -1.98 -21.89
CA VAL A 680 22.87 -1.43 -20.57
C VAL A 680 21.67 -1.62 -19.64
N VAL A 681 21.90 -2.32 -18.53
CA VAL A 681 20.86 -2.75 -17.59
C VAL A 681 21.05 -2.03 -16.27
N GLU A 682 20.05 -1.22 -15.92
CA GLU A 682 19.89 -0.63 -14.61
C GLU A 682 19.33 -1.67 -13.65
N LYS A 683 20.05 -1.94 -12.55
CA LYS A 683 19.72 -3.01 -11.58
C LYS A 683 19.55 -2.50 -10.16
N SER A 684 19.99 -1.28 -9.90
CA SER A 684 19.95 -0.65 -8.59
C SER A 684 18.56 -0.09 -8.28
N THR A 685 18.41 0.52 -7.10
CA THR A 685 17.22 1.31 -6.81
C THR A 685 17.49 2.75 -7.23
N VAL A 686 16.92 3.16 -8.36
CA VAL A 686 17.10 4.48 -8.96
C VAL A 686 15.79 5.26 -9.01
N PRO A 687 15.84 6.61 -9.01
CA PRO A 687 14.69 7.45 -9.30
C PRO A 687 14.07 7.15 -10.67
N VAL A 688 12.77 7.41 -10.82
CA VAL A 688 12.09 7.38 -12.13
C VAL A 688 12.72 8.40 -13.08
N LYS A 689 12.93 7.99 -14.34
CA LYS A 689 13.63 8.70 -15.44
C LYS A 689 15.15 8.65 -15.40
N THR A 690 15.75 7.82 -14.56
CA THR A 690 17.21 7.61 -14.55
C THR A 690 17.67 6.97 -15.86
N ALA A 691 16.93 5.96 -16.34
CA ALA A 691 17.22 5.33 -17.63
C ALA A 691 17.13 6.30 -18.82
N GLU A 692 16.24 7.30 -18.78
CA GLU A 692 16.16 8.34 -19.80
C GLU A 692 17.38 9.29 -19.77
N ALA A 693 17.85 9.65 -18.56
CA ALA A 693 19.07 10.45 -18.42
C ALA A 693 20.30 9.70 -18.94
N ILE A 694 20.39 8.40 -18.66
CA ILE A 694 21.46 7.51 -19.16
C ILE A 694 21.41 7.43 -20.68
N GLU A 695 20.23 7.22 -21.26
CA GLU A 695 20.04 7.18 -22.71
C GLU A 695 20.51 8.49 -23.36
N LYS A 696 20.20 9.64 -22.77
CA LYS A 696 20.71 10.94 -23.25
C LYS A 696 22.24 10.98 -23.22
N ILE A 697 22.88 10.57 -22.13
CA ILE A 697 24.35 10.55 -22.02
C ILE A 697 24.95 9.62 -23.08
N LEU A 698 24.49 8.37 -23.15
CA LEU A 698 25.04 7.37 -24.06
C LEU A 698 24.84 7.76 -25.54
N THR A 699 23.65 8.27 -25.89
CA THR A 699 23.32 8.65 -27.27
C THR A 699 24.13 9.85 -27.74
N HIS A 700 24.28 10.89 -26.91
CA HIS A 700 25.04 12.09 -27.28
C HIS A 700 26.56 11.89 -27.29
N ASN A 701 27.05 10.84 -26.64
CA ASN A 701 28.47 10.44 -26.67
C ASN A 701 28.70 9.22 -27.58
N SER A 702 27.66 8.75 -28.28
CA SER A 702 27.77 7.59 -29.16
C SER A 702 28.63 7.92 -30.39
N LYS A 703 29.57 7.04 -30.71
CA LYS A 703 30.41 7.12 -31.91
C LYS A 703 29.90 6.15 -32.99
N GLY A 704 28.59 6.20 -33.26
CA GLY A 704 27.90 5.26 -34.17
C GLY A 704 27.55 3.91 -33.54
N ILE A 705 27.51 3.85 -32.20
CA ILE A 705 27.16 2.66 -31.42
C ILE A 705 25.71 2.81 -30.92
N ASN A 706 24.91 1.75 -31.05
CA ASN A 706 23.56 1.71 -30.51
C ASN A 706 23.56 1.15 -29.09
N TYR A 707 22.88 1.86 -28.20
CA TYR A 707 22.66 1.42 -26.82
C TYR A 707 21.18 1.12 -26.60
N GLN A 708 20.87 -0.03 -26.02
CA GLN A 708 19.53 -0.35 -25.52
C GLN A 708 19.54 -0.30 -24.01
N ILE A 709 18.69 0.55 -23.44
CA ILE A 709 18.62 0.76 -21.98
C ILE A 709 17.45 -0.02 -21.43
N LEU A 710 17.74 -0.88 -20.46
CA LEU A 710 16.75 -1.66 -19.73
C LEU A 710 16.77 -1.26 -18.26
N SER A 711 15.61 -1.27 -17.61
CA SER A 711 15.51 -1.32 -16.16
C SER A 711 15.17 -2.74 -15.73
N ASN A 712 15.94 -3.29 -14.80
CA ASN A 712 15.73 -4.60 -14.22
C ASN A 712 15.91 -4.50 -12.70
N PRO A 713 14.93 -3.92 -11.98
CA PRO A 713 15.08 -3.67 -10.55
C PRO A 713 15.36 -4.93 -9.75
N GLU A 714 16.11 -4.80 -8.67
CA GLU A 714 16.37 -5.88 -7.71
C GLU A 714 15.30 -5.94 -6.60
N PHE A 715 14.90 -7.15 -6.17
CA PHE A 715 13.87 -7.40 -5.14
C PHE A 715 14.33 -8.26 -3.96
N LEU A 716 15.59 -8.74 -3.94
CA LEU A 716 16.18 -9.49 -2.83
C LEU A 716 16.11 -8.72 -1.51
N ALA A 717 16.06 -9.46 -0.42
CA ALA A 717 16.24 -8.95 0.93
C ALA A 717 17.53 -9.50 1.54
N GLU A 718 18.27 -8.64 2.24
CA GLU A 718 19.46 -9.06 2.98
C GLU A 718 19.10 -10.12 4.03
N GLY A 719 19.94 -11.14 4.17
CA GLY A 719 19.74 -12.34 4.98
C GLY A 719 19.01 -13.48 4.23
N THR A 720 18.41 -13.22 3.07
CA THR A 720 17.74 -14.23 2.21
C THR A 720 18.14 -14.09 0.73
N ALA A 721 19.23 -13.38 0.42
CA ALA A 721 19.51 -12.93 -0.94
C ALA A 721 19.64 -14.09 -1.96
N ILE A 722 20.30 -15.19 -1.57
CA ILE A 722 20.49 -16.36 -2.44
C ILE A 722 19.17 -17.09 -2.70
N GLU A 723 18.33 -17.25 -1.68
CA GLU A 723 17.01 -17.87 -1.85
C GLU A 723 16.12 -17.02 -2.76
N ASP A 724 16.11 -15.71 -2.55
CA ASP A 724 15.36 -14.74 -3.36
C ASP A 724 15.80 -14.75 -4.83
N LEU A 725 17.11 -14.89 -5.11
CA LEU A 725 17.65 -14.97 -6.47
C LEU A 725 17.40 -16.33 -7.15
N PHE A 726 17.39 -17.43 -6.38
CA PHE A 726 17.07 -18.77 -6.90
C PHE A 726 15.58 -18.96 -7.18
N LYS A 727 14.71 -18.38 -6.36
CA LYS A 727 13.26 -18.56 -6.44
C LYS A 727 12.54 -17.21 -6.31
N PRO A 728 12.79 -16.25 -7.22
CA PRO A 728 12.16 -14.94 -7.14
C PRO A 728 10.64 -15.06 -7.26
N ASP A 729 9.91 -14.23 -6.50
CA ASP A 729 8.48 -14.02 -6.68
C ASP A 729 8.20 -13.51 -8.11
N ARG A 730 9.09 -12.63 -8.61
CA ARG A 730 9.10 -12.12 -9.99
C ARG A 730 10.47 -11.57 -10.38
N VAL A 731 10.76 -11.60 -11.68
CA VAL A 731 11.79 -10.79 -12.34
C VAL A 731 11.07 -9.73 -13.15
N LEU A 732 11.46 -8.46 -13.03
CA LEU A 732 10.86 -7.35 -13.78
C LEU A 732 11.87 -6.79 -14.78
N ILE A 733 11.49 -6.66 -16.05
CA ILE A 733 12.33 -6.10 -17.10
C ILE A 733 11.53 -5.02 -17.86
N GLY A 734 12.01 -3.78 -17.80
CA GLY A 734 11.46 -2.65 -18.53
C GLY A 734 12.36 -2.25 -19.71
N GLY A 735 11.76 -1.96 -20.86
CA GLY A 735 12.48 -1.44 -22.03
C GLY A 735 11.67 -0.41 -22.82
N ARG A 736 12.29 0.17 -23.85
CA ARG A 736 11.58 1.04 -24.80
C ARG A 736 10.62 0.23 -25.66
N GLU A 737 9.47 0.82 -26.00
CA GLU A 737 8.46 0.19 -26.86
C GLU A 737 8.80 0.30 -28.36
N THR A 738 10.07 0.10 -28.70
CA THR A 738 10.60 0.04 -30.07
C THR A 738 10.95 -1.41 -30.44
N PRO A 739 11.07 -1.75 -31.73
CA PRO A 739 11.52 -3.09 -32.14
C PRO A 739 12.87 -3.49 -31.52
N GLU A 740 13.82 -2.55 -31.42
CA GLU A 740 15.14 -2.76 -30.82
C GLU A 740 15.06 -2.93 -29.30
N GLY A 741 14.24 -2.13 -28.63
CA GLY A 741 14.00 -2.23 -27.19
C GLY A 741 13.37 -3.57 -26.82
N LYS A 742 12.38 -4.04 -27.59
CA LYS A 742 11.76 -5.36 -27.40
C LYS A 742 12.76 -6.51 -27.60
N LYS A 743 13.68 -6.39 -28.57
CA LYS A 743 14.78 -7.37 -28.75
C LYS A 743 15.73 -7.39 -27.56
N ALA A 744 16.08 -6.23 -27.01
CA ALA A 744 16.94 -6.15 -25.82
C ALA A 744 16.26 -6.75 -24.57
N VAL A 745 14.98 -6.44 -24.35
CA VAL A 745 14.17 -7.06 -23.28
C VAL A 745 14.15 -8.58 -23.44
N GLN A 746 13.94 -9.08 -24.66
CA GLN A 746 13.93 -10.51 -24.94
C GLN A 746 15.29 -11.17 -24.66
N ALA A 747 16.40 -10.54 -25.04
CA ALA A 747 17.75 -11.04 -24.75
C ALA A 747 18.00 -11.18 -23.24
N LEU A 748 17.57 -10.21 -22.43
CA LEU A 748 17.70 -10.30 -20.97
C LEU A 748 16.71 -11.33 -20.37
N LYS A 749 15.48 -11.43 -20.91
CA LYS A 749 14.50 -12.45 -20.51
C LYS A 749 15.07 -13.86 -20.70
N GLU A 750 15.76 -14.11 -21.81
CA GLU A 750 16.39 -15.41 -22.10
C GLU A 750 17.46 -15.78 -21.08
N VAL A 751 18.23 -14.80 -20.56
CA VAL A 751 19.19 -15.05 -19.46
C VAL A 751 18.45 -15.57 -18.23
N TYR A 752 17.41 -14.87 -17.76
CA TYR A 752 16.66 -15.29 -16.57
C TYR A 752 15.88 -16.60 -16.77
N ALA A 753 15.40 -16.87 -17.99
CA ALA A 753 14.63 -18.07 -18.31
C ALA A 753 15.42 -19.39 -18.16
N HIS A 754 16.75 -19.33 -17.96
CA HIS A 754 17.56 -20.51 -17.63
C HIS A 754 17.18 -21.15 -16.29
N TRP A 755 16.62 -20.39 -15.34
CA TRP A 755 16.18 -20.92 -14.05
C TRP A 755 14.87 -20.33 -13.51
N VAL A 756 14.45 -19.16 -14.00
CA VAL A 756 13.21 -18.51 -13.60
C VAL A 756 12.09 -18.93 -14.56
N PRO A 757 10.98 -19.49 -14.06
CA PRO A 757 9.80 -19.78 -14.89
C PRO A 757 9.29 -18.54 -15.63
N GLU A 758 8.89 -18.71 -16.90
CA GLU A 758 8.47 -17.58 -17.75
C GLU A 758 7.30 -16.78 -17.18
N ASP A 759 6.37 -17.41 -16.48
CA ASP A 759 5.21 -16.76 -15.84
C ASP A 759 5.61 -15.83 -14.67
N ARG A 760 6.86 -15.92 -14.21
CA ARG A 760 7.47 -15.03 -13.22
C ARG A 760 8.38 -13.96 -13.82
N ILE A 761 8.60 -13.96 -15.14
CA ILE A 761 9.36 -12.91 -15.81
C ILE A 761 8.39 -11.91 -16.45
N ILE A 762 8.28 -10.74 -15.84
CA ILE A 762 7.37 -9.67 -16.23
C ILE A 762 8.12 -8.67 -17.10
N THR A 763 7.63 -8.45 -18.32
CA THR A 763 8.17 -7.44 -19.23
C THR A 763 7.20 -6.27 -19.36
N THR A 764 7.71 -5.04 -19.29
CA THR A 764 6.92 -3.79 -19.23
C THR A 764 7.65 -2.66 -19.95
N ASN A 765 7.04 -1.47 -20.03
CA ASN A 765 7.78 -0.28 -20.46
C ASN A 765 8.81 0.17 -19.40
N LEU A 766 9.82 0.91 -19.86
CA LEU A 766 10.96 1.34 -19.06
C LEU A 766 10.56 2.04 -17.74
N TRP A 767 9.61 2.99 -17.81
CA TRP A 767 9.22 3.80 -16.65
C TRP A 767 8.34 3.02 -15.66
N SER A 768 7.52 2.11 -16.16
CA SER A 768 6.71 1.24 -15.31
C SER A 768 7.58 0.26 -14.52
N ALA A 769 8.71 -0.20 -15.08
CA ALA A 769 9.68 -0.99 -14.32
C ALA A 769 10.31 -0.20 -13.15
N GLU A 770 10.85 0.99 -13.43
CA GLU A 770 11.45 1.86 -12.39
C GLU A 770 10.43 2.20 -11.28
N LEU A 771 9.22 2.64 -11.68
CA LEU A 771 8.17 3.02 -10.73
C LEU A 771 7.65 1.83 -9.93
N SER A 772 7.58 0.63 -10.51
CA SER A 772 7.16 -0.58 -9.80
C SER A 772 8.02 -0.89 -8.59
N LYS A 773 9.33 -0.65 -8.67
CA LYS A 773 10.24 -0.88 -7.54
C LYS A 773 9.98 0.10 -6.40
N LEU A 774 9.89 1.39 -6.71
CA LEU A 774 9.59 2.43 -5.72
C LEU A 774 8.20 2.21 -5.10
N ALA A 775 7.20 1.89 -5.92
CA ALA A 775 5.86 1.57 -5.45
C ALA A 775 5.86 0.33 -4.55
N ALA A 776 6.48 -0.79 -4.94
CA ALA A 776 6.52 -1.99 -4.11
C ALA A 776 7.13 -1.71 -2.72
N ASN A 777 8.26 -1.01 -2.67
CA ASN A 777 8.92 -0.67 -1.41
C ASN A 777 8.08 0.32 -0.57
N ALA A 778 7.41 1.28 -1.21
CA ALA A 778 6.50 2.20 -0.53
C ALA A 778 5.28 1.48 0.07
N PHE A 779 4.70 0.49 -0.63
CA PHE A 779 3.60 -0.34 -0.12
C PHE A 779 4.07 -1.21 1.06
N LEU A 780 5.25 -1.84 0.99
CA LEU A 780 5.79 -2.64 2.10
C LEU A 780 6.02 -1.79 3.35
N ALA A 781 6.66 -0.63 3.21
CA ALA A 781 6.90 0.30 4.31
C ALA A 781 5.59 0.89 4.85
N GLN A 782 4.62 1.18 3.98
CA GLN A 782 3.30 1.65 4.39
C GLN A 782 2.59 0.63 5.28
N ARG A 783 2.67 -0.67 5.00
CA ARG A 783 2.09 -1.70 5.87
C ARG A 783 2.67 -1.67 7.29
N ILE A 784 3.98 -1.50 7.40
CA ILE A 784 4.67 -1.38 8.69
C ILE A 784 4.22 -0.10 9.42
N SER A 785 4.21 1.04 8.73
CA SER A 785 3.73 2.30 9.34
C SER A 785 2.25 2.22 9.73
N SER A 786 1.39 1.59 8.94
CA SER A 786 -0.02 1.41 9.27
C SER A 786 -0.22 0.60 10.54
N VAL A 787 0.48 -0.54 10.69
CA VAL A 787 0.35 -1.33 11.93
C VAL A 787 1.00 -0.63 13.13
N ASN A 788 2.08 0.13 12.91
CA ASN A 788 2.68 0.97 13.96
C ASN A 788 1.72 2.10 14.40
N ALA A 789 1.00 2.73 13.46
CA ALA A 789 -0.03 3.71 13.76
C ALA A 789 -1.17 3.10 14.61
N ILE A 790 -1.62 1.88 14.26
CA ILE A 790 -2.59 1.12 15.06
C ILE A 790 -2.02 0.72 16.43
N SER A 791 -0.72 0.43 16.53
CA SER A 791 -0.08 0.06 17.81
C SER A 791 -0.21 1.16 18.87
N ALA A 792 -0.05 2.43 18.49
CA ALA A 792 -0.24 3.56 19.40
C ALA A 792 -1.70 3.65 19.90
N LEU A 793 -2.68 3.40 19.02
CA LEU A 793 -4.08 3.37 19.42
C LEU A 793 -4.41 2.16 20.30
N CYS A 794 -3.77 1.00 20.07
CA CYS A 794 -3.90 -0.17 20.92
C CYS A 794 -3.45 0.15 22.36
N GLU A 795 -2.28 0.77 22.51
CA GLU A 795 -1.74 1.20 23.81
C GLU A 795 -2.69 2.16 24.54
N ALA A 796 -3.33 3.09 23.81
CA ALA A 796 -4.26 4.08 24.38
C ALA A 796 -5.63 3.50 24.77
N THR A 797 -6.05 2.39 24.17
CA THR A 797 -7.39 1.80 24.35
C THR A 797 -7.39 0.50 25.16
N GLY A 798 -6.23 -0.12 25.34
CA GLY A 798 -6.10 -1.45 25.94
C GLY A 798 -6.34 -2.60 24.95
N ALA A 799 -6.34 -2.34 23.64
CA ALA A 799 -6.28 -3.39 22.63
C ALA A 799 -4.86 -3.97 22.51
N ASN A 800 -4.73 -5.08 21.80
CA ASN A 800 -3.47 -5.75 21.50
C ASN A 800 -3.22 -5.76 20.00
N VAL A 801 -2.15 -5.10 19.55
CA VAL A 801 -1.80 -4.97 18.13
C VAL A 801 -1.52 -6.33 17.48
N SER A 802 -1.02 -7.31 18.22
CA SER A 802 -0.77 -8.66 17.68
C SER A 802 -2.09 -9.37 17.37
N GLU A 803 -3.10 -9.21 18.22
CA GLU A 803 -4.46 -9.76 17.99
C GLU A 803 -5.15 -9.03 16.83
N VAL A 804 -5.03 -7.70 16.79
CA VAL A 804 -5.56 -6.87 15.70
C VAL A 804 -4.92 -7.24 14.36
N ALA A 805 -3.59 -7.30 14.31
CA ALA A 805 -2.85 -7.67 13.10
C ALA A 805 -3.19 -9.09 12.62
N TYR A 806 -3.39 -10.03 13.54
CA TYR A 806 -3.81 -11.39 13.22
C TYR A 806 -5.21 -11.41 12.59
N ALA A 807 -6.20 -10.73 13.19
CA ALA A 807 -7.57 -10.67 12.68
C ALA A 807 -7.68 -9.94 11.33
N VAL A 808 -6.93 -8.83 11.17
CA VAL A 808 -6.81 -8.09 9.91
C VAL A 808 -6.13 -8.95 8.83
N GLY A 809 -5.04 -9.64 9.18
CA GLY A 809 -4.24 -10.44 8.27
C GLY A 809 -4.92 -11.70 7.72
N LYS A 810 -6.04 -12.14 8.31
CA LYS A 810 -6.87 -13.23 7.76
C LYS A 810 -7.62 -12.84 6.50
N ASP A 811 -7.87 -11.54 6.29
CA ASP A 811 -8.47 -11.07 5.06
C ASP A 811 -7.47 -11.26 3.91
N THR A 812 -7.77 -12.16 2.97
CA THR A 812 -6.85 -12.49 1.88
C THR A 812 -6.58 -11.32 0.93
N ARG A 813 -7.36 -10.24 1.00
CA ARG A 813 -7.13 -9.00 0.25
C ARG A 813 -6.04 -8.14 0.91
N ILE A 814 -5.78 -8.33 2.20
CA ILE A 814 -4.74 -7.65 2.96
C ILE A 814 -3.52 -8.56 3.13
N GLY A 815 -3.72 -9.81 3.53
CA GLY A 815 -2.69 -10.82 3.82
C GLY A 815 -1.95 -10.57 5.15
N PRO A 816 -1.33 -11.62 5.73
CA PRO A 816 -0.78 -11.57 7.09
C PRO A 816 0.67 -11.03 7.18
N LYS A 817 1.40 -10.95 6.06
CA LYS A 817 2.83 -10.57 6.08
C LYS A 817 3.02 -9.07 6.28
N PHE A 818 4.17 -8.64 6.83
CA PHE A 818 4.51 -7.23 7.01
C PHE A 818 3.51 -6.45 7.91
N LEU A 819 2.88 -7.14 8.87
CA LEU A 819 1.97 -6.58 9.87
C LEU A 819 2.51 -6.72 11.31
N ASN A 820 3.83 -6.88 11.47
CA ASN A 820 4.44 -6.90 12.79
C ASN A 820 4.78 -5.47 13.21
N ALA A 821 4.15 -5.00 14.29
CA ALA A 821 4.51 -3.72 14.89
C ALA A 821 5.93 -3.77 15.48
N SER A 822 6.67 -2.68 15.34
CA SER A 822 8.06 -2.55 15.78
C SER A 822 8.38 -1.10 16.19
N VAL A 823 9.56 -0.87 16.75
CA VAL A 823 10.08 0.48 17.06
C VAL A 823 10.23 1.36 15.81
N GLY A 824 10.32 0.76 14.63
CA GLY A 824 10.40 1.41 13.34
C GLY A 824 10.98 0.46 12.30
N PHE A 825 10.71 0.72 11.01
CA PHE A 825 11.48 0.07 9.95
C PHE A 825 12.83 0.79 9.77
N GLY A 826 13.83 0.03 9.30
CA GLY A 826 15.15 0.52 8.90
C GLY A 826 15.60 -0.08 7.57
N GLY A 827 16.91 -0.10 7.34
CA GLY A 827 17.54 -0.57 6.12
C GLY A 827 17.61 0.49 5.03
N SER A 828 18.53 0.33 4.07
CA SER A 828 18.86 1.35 3.07
C SER A 828 17.77 1.64 2.03
N CYS A 829 16.73 0.81 1.94
CA CYS A 829 15.74 0.90 0.85
C CYS A 829 14.50 1.73 1.24
N PHE A 830 13.78 1.38 2.31
CA PHE A 830 12.44 1.95 2.55
C PHE A 830 12.42 3.48 2.68
N GLN A 831 13.23 4.04 3.59
CA GLN A 831 13.22 5.48 3.81
C GLN A 831 13.68 6.23 2.55
N LYS A 832 14.78 5.79 1.96
CA LYS A 832 15.36 6.37 0.75
C LYS A 832 14.39 6.36 -0.43
N ASP A 833 13.73 5.24 -0.69
CA ASP A 833 12.85 5.08 -1.85
C ASP A 833 11.57 5.90 -1.71
N ILE A 834 10.99 5.94 -0.51
CA ILE A 834 9.82 6.78 -0.25
C ILE A 834 10.18 8.26 -0.35
N LEU A 835 11.33 8.69 0.18
CA LEU A 835 11.76 10.09 0.05
C LEU A 835 12.02 10.47 -1.41
N ASN A 836 12.57 9.55 -2.21
CA ASN A 836 12.70 9.74 -3.66
C ASN A 836 11.33 9.81 -4.35
N LEU A 837 10.39 8.93 -4.01
CA LEU A 837 9.02 8.97 -4.53
C LEU A 837 8.35 10.31 -4.21
N VAL A 838 8.46 10.78 -2.95
CA VAL A 838 7.97 12.09 -2.51
C VAL A 838 8.59 13.21 -3.35
N TYR A 839 9.90 13.18 -3.55
CA TYR A 839 10.61 14.20 -4.35
C TYR A 839 10.16 14.19 -5.81
N ILE A 840 9.98 13.02 -6.41
CA ILE A 840 9.49 12.88 -7.79
C ILE A 840 8.06 13.43 -7.91
N CYS A 841 7.18 13.16 -6.94
CA CYS A 841 5.85 13.74 -6.90
C CYS A 841 5.90 15.27 -6.81
N GLU A 842 6.76 15.83 -5.95
CA GLU A 842 6.99 17.29 -5.85
C GLU A 842 7.44 17.88 -7.19
N CYS A 843 8.40 17.24 -7.88
CA CYS A 843 8.91 17.68 -9.17
C CYS A 843 7.88 17.61 -10.31
N ASN A 844 6.88 16.74 -10.20
CA ASN A 844 5.79 16.61 -11.19
C ASN A 844 4.54 17.42 -10.80
N GLY A 845 4.61 18.25 -9.75
CA GLY A 845 3.50 19.10 -9.33
C GLY A 845 2.37 18.37 -8.63
N LEU A 846 2.65 17.23 -7.97
CA LEU A 846 1.67 16.38 -7.28
C LEU A 846 1.81 16.48 -5.74
N PRO A 847 1.51 17.64 -5.11
CA PRO A 847 1.75 17.84 -3.68
C PRO A 847 0.87 16.95 -2.78
N GLU A 848 -0.35 16.61 -3.19
CA GLU A 848 -1.24 15.70 -2.45
C GLU A 848 -0.61 14.31 -2.35
N VAL A 849 -0.10 13.79 -3.48
CA VAL A 849 0.56 12.49 -3.57
C VAL A 849 1.87 12.48 -2.78
N ALA A 850 2.66 13.55 -2.87
CA ALA A 850 3.88 13.72 -2.08
C ALA A 850 3.57 13.72 -0.57
N ASN A 851 2.55 14.46 -0.14
CA ASN A 851 2.15 14.54 1.25
C ASN A 851 1.62 13.21 1.80
N TYR A 852 0.91 12.43 0.97
CA TYR A 852 0.44 11.09 1.31
C TYR A 852 1.60 10.15 1.65
N TRP A 853 2.54 9.97 0.73
CA TRP A 853 3.68 9.08 0.92
C TRP A 853 4.62 9.56 2.03
N LYS A 854 4.75 10.87 2.21
CA LYS A 854 5.53 11.46 3.32
C LYS A 854 5.00 11.06 4.70
N GLN A 855 3.70 10.75 4.84
CA GLN A 855 3.18 10.28 6.13
C GLN A 855 3.74 8.93 6.56
N VAL A 856 4.14 8.06 5.62
CA VAL A 856 4.77 6.77 5.94
C VAL A 856 6.06 6.99 6.75
N ILE A 857 6.88 7.96 6.32
CA ILE A 857 8.10 8.36 7.05
C ILE A 857 7.75 9.04 8.38
N LYS A 858 6.78 9.96 8.39
CA LYS A 858 6.38 10.66 9.62
C LYS A 858 5.93 9.71 10.73
N ILE A 859 5.17 8.67 10.39
CA ILE A 859 4.78 7.65 11.38
C ILE A 859 5.97 6.81 11.83
N ASN A 860 6.91 6.50 10.94
CA ASN A 860 8.13 5.79 11.33
C ASN A 860 8.96 6.62 12.33
N ASP A 861 9.14 7.91 12.07
CA ASP A 861 9.85 8.82 12.97
C ASP A 861 9.10 9.03 14.29
N TYR A 862 7.77 9.17 14.24
CA TYR A 862 6.90 9.22 15.44
C TYR A 862 6.99 7.95 16.29
N GLN A 863 7.07 6.76 15.68
CA GLN A 863 7.20 5.49 16.39
C GLN A 863 8.51 5.42 17.18
N LYS A 864 9.62 5.89 16.59
CA LYS A 864 10.92 5.94 17.26
C LYS A 864 10.92 6.94 18.42
N SER A 865 10.41 8.15 18.19
CA SER A 865 10.37 9.19 19.23
C SER A 865 9.43 8.83 20.39
N ARG A 866 8.23 8.29 20.11
CA ARG A 866 7.30 7.87 21.18
C ARG A 866 7.85 6.72 22.01
N PHE A 867 8.66 5.83 21.40
CA PHE A 867 9.34 4.76 22.13
C PHE A 867 10.36 5.33 23.11
N VAL A 868 11.21 6.27 22.67
CA VAL A 868 12.15 6.99 23.56
C VAL A 868 11.41 7.71 24.68
N ASN A 869 10.35 8.47 24.35
CA ASN A 869 9.54 9.17 25.34
C ASN A 869 8.95 8.20 26.37
N ARG A 870 8.49 7.03 25.94
CA ARG A 870 8.01 5.98 26.84
C ARG A 870 9.12 5.51 27.78
N VAL A 871 10.32 5.24 27.28
CA VAL A 871 11.47 4.82 28.10
C VAL A 871 11.77 5.86 29.18
N VAL A 872 11.86 7.14 28.79
CA VAL A 872 12.16 8.25 29.70
C VAL A 872 11.04 8.47 30.72
N ALA A 873 9.79 8.52 30.27
CA ALA A 873 8.63 8.73 31.14
C ALA A 873 8.47 7.62 32.18
N SER A 874 8.65 6.36 31.77
CA SER A 874 8.56 5.19 32.65
C SER A 874 9.59 5.22 33.78
N MET A 875 10.73 5.84 33.53
CA MET A 875 11.83 6.00 34.48
C MET A 875 11.83 7.38 35.15
N PHE A 876 10.65 7.88 35.53
CA PHE A 876 10.46 9.12 36.30
C PHE A 876 10.90 10.38 35.55
N ASN A 877 10.66 10.42 34.23
CA ASN A 877 11.04 11.54 33.35
C ASN A 877 12.54 11.89 33.38
N THR A 878 13.41 10.93 33.73
CA THR A 878 14.86 11.14 33.71
C THR A 878 15.62 9.86 33.49
N VAL A 879 16.57 9.88 32.56
CA VAL A 879 17.54 8.79 32.33
C VAL A 879 18.99 9.23 32.55
N SER A 880 19.21 10.45 33.04
CA SER A 880 20.55 11.00 33.27
C SER A 880 21.34 10.14 34.25
N GLY A 881 22.48 9.61 33.80
CA GLY A 881 23.36 8.74 34.58
C GLY A 881 22.84 7.30 34.78
N LYS A 882 21.63 6.98 34.30
CA LYS A 882 21.11 5.60 34.36
C LYS A 882 21.76 4.75 33.27
N LYS A 883 22.22 3.56 33.64
CA LYS A 883 22.61 2.52 32.68
C LYS A 883 21.37 1.94 32.00
N ILE A 884 21.30 1.98 30.67
CA ILE A 884 20.27 1.35 29.83
C ILE A 884 20.97 0.36 28.90
N ALA A 885 20.53 -0.90 28.92
CA ALA A 885 21.02 -1.92 28.02
C ALA A 885 20.27 -1.88 26.68
N ILE A 886 20.97 -2.02 25.56
CA ILE A 886 20.40 -2.11 24.21
C ILE A 886 20.73 -3.48 23.66
N LEU A 887 19.71 -4.28 23.44
CA LEU A 887 19.82 -5.60 22.83
C LEU A 887 19.40 -5.50 21.36
N GLY A 888 20.37 -5.62 20.47
CA GLY A 888 20.23 -5.47 19.03
C GLY A 888 20.53 -4.04 18.54
N PHE A 889 21.36 -3.96 17.50
CA PHE A 889 21.72 -2.72 16.81
C PHE A 889 21.50 -2.81 15.30
N ALA A 890 21.64 -4.00 14.70
CA ALA A 890 21.30 -4.22 13.28
C ALA A 890 19.83 -3.85 12.98
N PHE A 891 19.53 -3.44 11.75
CA PHE A 891 18.17 -2.97 11.43
C PHE A 891 17.10 -4.07 11.46
N LYS A 892 17.54 -5.33 11.27
CA LYS A 892 16.77 -6.58 11.37
C LYS A 892 17.71 -7.71 11.82
N LYS A 893 17.16 -8.88 12.17
CA LYS A 893 17.97 -10.07 12.44
C LYS A 893 18.67 -10.63 11.19
N ASP A 894 19.66 -11.49 11.40
CA ASP A 894 20.43 -12.24 10.41
C ASP A 894 21.25 -11.37 9.43
N THR A 895 21.62 -10.16 9.85
CA THR A 895 22.51 -9.25 9.11
C THR A 895 23.36 -8.43 10.07
N GLY A 896 24.53 -7.98 9.62
CA GLY A 896 25.35 -6.98 10.29
C GLY A 896 25.12 -5.54 9.80
N ASP A 897 24.14 -5.32 8.91
CA ASP A 897 23.84 -4.00 8.39
C ASP A 897 23.07 -3.13 9.39
N THR A 898 23.51 -1.88 9.51
CA THR A 898 23.03 -0.88 10.47
C THR A 898 22.42 0.34 9.79
N ARG A 899 22.43 0.41 8.45
CA ARG A 899 21.88 1.56 7.71
C ARG A 899 20.43 1.81 8.10
N GLU A 900 20.12 3.05 8.50
CA GLU A 900 18.78 3.47 8.94
C GLU A 900 18.20 2.63 10.09
N THR A 901 19.02 1.96 10.90
CA THR A 901 18.51 1.18 12.04
C THR A 901 17.79 2.09 13.04
N PRO A 902 16.59 1.73 13.52
CA PRO A 902 15.91 2.48 14.58
C PRO A 902 16.73 2.59 15.87
N ALA A 903 17.70 1.68 16.07
CA ALA A 903 18.58 1.69 17.24
C ALA A 903 19.41 2.98 17.33
N ILE A 904 19.80 3.58 16.20
CA ILE A 904 20.53 4.86 16.17
C ILE A 904 19.65 5.97 16.76
N ASP A 905 18.43 6.13 16.27
CA ASP A 905 17.51 7.18 16.75
C ASP A 905 17.17 7.00 18.24
N VAL A 906 16.95 5.76 18.69
CA VAL A 906 16.68 5.47 20.10
C VAL A 906 17.89 5.79 20.97
N CYS A 907 19.10 5.38 20.55
CA CYS A 907 20.32 5.69 21.28
C CYS A 907 20.57 7.21 21.35
N HIS A 908 20.40 7.94 20.25
CA HIS A 908 20.52 9.40 20.23
C HIS A 908 19.53 10.08 21.17
N GLY A 909 18.28 9.64 21.18
CA GLY A 909 17.27 10.14 22.11
C GLY A 909 17.67 9.95 23.58
N LEU A 910 18.15 8.76 23.94
CA LEU A 910 18.58 8.44 25.31
C LEU A 910 19.89 9.15 25.71
N LEU A 911 20.85 9.27 24.79
CA LEU A 911 22.08 10.03 24.99
C LEU A 911 21.81 11.53 25.16
N GLY A 912 20.81 12.07 24.46
CA GLY A 912 20.33 13.45 24.63
C GLY A 912 19.94 13.76 26.08
N ASP A 913 19.35 12.78 26.77
CA ASP A 913 19.01 12.84 28.19
C ASP A 913 20.10 12.27 29.12
N LYS A 914 21.33 12.15 28.62
CA LYS A 914 22.54 11.74 29.36
C LYS A 914 22.48 10.32 29.95
N ALA A 915 21.78 9.40 29.31
CA ALA A 915 21.85 7.98 29.67
C ALA A 915 23.25 7.40 29.46
N GLN A 916 23.58 6.36 30.22
CA GLN A 916 24.74 5.50 29.96
C GLN A 916 24.25 4.27 29.19
N ILE A 917 24.77 4.02 28.00
CA ILE A 917 24.27 2.98 27.11
C ILE A 917 25.23 1.80 27.07
N SER A 918 24.70 0.58 27.18
CA SER A 918 25.46 -0.67 27.01
C SER A 918 24.83 -1.52 25.91
N ILE A 919 25.52 -1.66 24.79
CA ILE A 919 24.98 -2.25 23.56
C ILE A 919 25.55 -3.66 23.37
N TYR A 920 24.67 -4.60 23.04
CA TYR A 920 25.04 -5.92 22.55
C TYR A 920 24.28 -6.22 21.25
N ASP A 921 25.02 -6.60 20.21
CA ASP A 921 24.49 -7.16 18.97
C ASP A 921 25.40 -8.33 18.51
N PRO A 922 24.85 -9.48 18.06
CA PRO A 922 25.64 -10.64 17.66
C PRO A 922 26.53 -10.44 16.42
N GLN A 923 26.20 -9.51 15.53
CA GLN A 923 26.85 -9.37 14.21
C GLN A 923 27.45 -7.99 13.96
N VAL A 924 27.02 -6.95 14.68
CA VAL A 924 27.52 -5.59 14.49
C VAL A 924 28.78 -5.32 15.34
N THR A 925 29.85 -4.86 14.69
CA THR A 925 31.12 -4.54 15.37
C THR A 925 31.06 -3.24 16.15
N GLU A 926 31.87 -3.12 17.22
CA GLU A 926 32.02 -1.90 18.01
C GLU A 926 32.39 -0.68 17.15
N ASP A 927 33.35 -0.85 16.24
CA ASP A 927 33.75 0.19 15.29
C ASP A 927 32.58 0.69 14.44
N GLN A 928 31.67 -0.19 14.04
CA GLN A 928 30.51 0.20 13.24
C GLN A 928 29.50 0.97 14.09
N ILE A 929 29.19 0.49 15.30
CA ILE A 929 28.29 1.16 16.25
C ILE A 929 28.78 2.58 16.58
N GLN A 930 30.07 2.71 16.95
CA GLN A 930 30.64 4.02 17.31
C GLN A 930 30.64 4.99 16.13
N ARG A 931 30.90 4.50 14.91
CA ARG A 931 30.77 5.30 13.68
C ARG A 931 29.33 5.76 13.48
N ASP A 932 28.38 4.84 13.45
CA ASP A 932 26.98 5.15 13.14
C ASP A 932 26.36 6.15 14.11
N LEU A 933 26.68 6.04 15.41
CA LEU A 933 26.22 7.00 16.41
C LEU A 933 26.85 8.39 16.26
N SER A 934 28.01 8.51 15.62
CA SER A 934 28.70 9.80 15.42
C SER A 934 28.38 10.48 14.09
N MET A 935 27.80 9.74 13.14
CA MET A 935 27.53 10.22 11.78
C MET A 935 26.25 11.05 11.72
N ALA A 936 26.22 12.03 10.81
CA ALA A 936 24.99 12.75 10.53
C ALA A 936 24.04 11.89 9.66
N LYS A 937 22.74 12.21 9.72
CA LYS A 937 21.72 11.50 8.95
C LYS A 937 22.04 11.53 7.45
N PHE A 938 21.94 10.38 6.78
CA PHE A 938 22.27 10.11 5.37
C PHE A 938 23.76 10.00 5.01
N ASP A 939 24.70 10.26 5.92
CA ASP A 939 26.12 10.08 5.60
C ASP A 939 26.48 8.61 5.37
N TRP A 940 25.73 7.68 5.99
CA TRP A 940 25.89 6.22 5.82
C TRP A 940 25.64 5.73 4.39
N ASP A 941 24.87 6.47 3.58
CA ASP A 941 24.61 6.12 2.18
C ASP A 941 25.84 6.32 1.30
N HIS A 942 26.77 7.19 1.72
CA HIS A 942 27.94 7.57 0.92
C HIS A 942 29.01 6.48 0.98
N PRO A 943 29.83 6.32 -0.10
CA PRO A 943 30.96 5.41 -0.07
C PRO A 943 31.88 5.66 1.12
N ARG A 944 32.39 4.57 1.73
CA ARG A 944 33.19 4.60 2.97
C ARG A 944 34.35 5.60 2.98
N HIS A 945 34.97 5.85 1.83
CA HIS A 945 36.09 6.80 1.70
C HIS A 945 35.66 8.28 1.69
N LEU A 946 34.36 8.56 1.52
CA LEU A 946 33.75 9.90 1.61
C LEU A 946 33.03 10.14 2.94
N GLN A 947 32.89 9.09 3.76
CA GLN A 947 32.34 9.22 5.11
C GLN A 947 33.36 9.91 6.04
N PRO A 948 32.92 10.63 7.09
CA PRO A 948 33.81 11.31 8.02
C PRO A 948 34.83 10.34 8.64
N THR A 949 36.12 10.69 8.60
CA THR A 949 37.19 9.92 9.23
C THR A 949 37.35 10.29 10.71
N SER A 950 37.23 9.29 11.58
CA SER A 950 37.33 9.30 13.05
C SER A 950 36.06 9.72 13.82
N PRO A 951 35.25 8.76 14.32
CA PRO A 951 34.22 9.07 15.31
C PRO A 951 34.89 9.52 16.61
N THR A 952 34.46 10.63 17.19
CA THR A 952 34.62 10.85 18.62
C THR A 952 33.79 9.78 19.32
N ALA A 953 34.45 8.78 19.91
CA ALA A 953 33.78 7.74 20.68
C ALA A 953 32.90 8.38 21.77
N PHE A 954 31.63 7.99 21.84
CA PHE A 954 30.76 8.44 22.91
C PHE A 954 31.21 7.77 24.20
N LYS A 955 31.82 8.53 25.13
CA LYS A 955 32.25 8.00 26.44
C LYS A 955 31.11 7.34 27.25
N GLN A 956 29.87 7.65 26.91
CA GLN A 956 28.66 7.11 27.54
C GLN A 956 28.19 5.78 26.90
N VAL A 957 28.78 5.35 25.78
CA VAL A 957 28.43 4.12 25.06
C VAL A 957 29.49 3.06 25.31
N SER A 958 29.08 1.91 25.81
CA SER A 958 29.89 0.70 25.92
C SER A 958 29.33 -0.37 25.00
N VAL A 959 30.18 -1.01 24.20
CA VAL A 959 29.80 -2.17 23.39
C VAL A 959 30.38 -3.42 24.06
N VAL A 960 29.53 -4.40 24.31
CA VAL A 960 29.90 -5.67 24.96
C VAL A 960 29.49 -6.84 24.08
N TRP A 961 30.01 -8.02 24.39
CA TRP A 961 29.83 -9.24 23.58
C TRP A 961 28.87 -10.26 24.21
N ASP A 962 28.17 -9.88 25.28
CA ASP A 962 27.25 -10.75 26.02
C ASP A 962 26.06 -9.95 26.57
N ALA A 963 24.85 -10.49 26.39
CA ALA A 963 23.60 -9.86 26.83
C ALA A 963 23.50 -9.70 28.36
N TYR A 964 24.09 -10.62 29.14
CA TYR A 964 24.08 -10.55 30.60
C TYR A 964 25.02 -9.44 31.11
N GLU A 965 26.18 -9.26 30.48
CA GLU A 965 27.08 -8.13 30.76
C GLU A 965 26.44 -6.78 30.39
N ALA A 966 25.74 -6.70 29.25
CA ALA A 966 25.03 -5.49 28.83
C ALA A 966 23.99 -5.07 29.88
N THR A 967 23.23 -6.04 30.40
CA THR A 967 22.13 -5.83 31.34
C THR A 967 22.55 -5.73 32.81
N LYS A 968 23.75 -6.18 33.17
CA LYS A 968 24.27 -6.10 34.55
C LYS A 968 24.29 -4.66 35.07
N GLY A 969 23.59 -4.41 36.18
CA GLY A 969 23.45 -3.09 36.80
C GLY A 969 22.65 -2.08 35.98
N ALA A 970 21.97 -2.51 34.91
CA ALA A 970 21.09 -1.64 34.13
C ALA A 970 19.79 -1.32 34.88
N HIS A 971 19.20 -0.15 34.63
CA HIS A 971 17.89 0.24 35.14
C HIS A 971 16.78 -0.22 34.21
N GLY A 972 17.05 -0.23 32.91
CA GLY A 972 16.15 -0.75 31.89
C GLY A 972 16.93 -1.42 30.76
N LEU A 973 16.27 -2.30 30.03
CA LEU A 973 16.76 -2.85 28.77
C LEU A 973 15.78 -2.56 27.64
N CYS A 974 16.31 -2.25 26.46
CA CYS A 974 15.54 -2.05 25.23
C CYS A 974 15.91 -3.13 24.22
N ILE A 975 14.91 -3.87 23.72
CA ILE A 975 15.10 -4.84 22.63
C ILE A 975 14.75 -4.15 21.32
N LEU A 976 15.76 -3.89 20.48
CA LEU A 976 15.62 -3.07 19.27
C LEU A 976 15.82 -3.86 17.97
N THR A 977 16.28 -5.11 18.05
CA THR A 977 16.40 -6.04 16.92
C THR A 977 15.88 -7.42 17.32
N GLU A 978 15.12 -8.07 16.45
CA GLU A 978 14.43 -9.35 16.71
C GLU A 978 15.32 -10.60 16.63
N TRP A 979 16.56 -10.53 17.15
CA TRP A 979 17.44 -11.69 17.21
C TRP A 979 16.79 -12.85 18.00
N ASP A 980 16.86 -14.07 17.45
CA ASP A 980 16.16 -15.21 18.04
C ASP A 980 16.71 -15.59 19.42
N GLU A 981 17.99 -15.32 19.71
CA GLU A 981 18.61 -15.58 21.01
C GLU A 981 17.94 -14.81 22.17
N PHE A 982 17.41 -13.60 21.89
CA PHE A 982 16.79 -12.75 22.92
C PHE A 982 15.50 -13.39 23.46
N LYS A 983 14.85 -14.27 22.70
CA LYS A 983 13.62 -14.96 23.12
C LYS A 983 13.83 -15.94 24.27
N THR A 984 15.06 -16.45 24.41
CA THR A 984 15.39 -17.57 25.29
C THR A 984 16.43 -17.23 26.36
N LEU A 985 16.75 -15.94 26.54
CA LEU A 985 17.64 -15.50 27.62
C LEU A 985 17.06 -15.86 28.99
N ASP A 986 17.94 -16.09 29.96
CA ASP A 986 17.55 -16.24 31.37
C ASP A 986 17.19 -14.87 31.96
N TYR A 987 15.92 -14.49 31.80
CA TYR A 987 15.40 -13.22 32.30
C TYR A 987 15.35 -13.14 33.82
N GLN A 988 15.35 -14.26 34.55
CA GLN A 988 15.47 -14.25 36.01
C GLN A 988 16.88 -13.80 36.41
N ARG A 989 17.91 -14.37 35.79
CA ARG A 989 19.30 -13.94 35.98
C ARG A 989 19.50 -12.46 35.62
N ILE A 990 18.90 -12.00 34.52
CA ILE A 990 18.94 -10.60 34.12
C ILE A 990 18.28 -9.73 35.20
N PHE A 991 17.07 -10.09 35.64
CA PHE A 991 16.33 -9.38 36.67
C PHE A 991 17.16 -9.24 37.94
N ASP A 992 17.71 -10.34 38.46
CA ASP A 992 18.46 -10.38 39.72
C ASP A 992 19.68 -9.44 39.70
N ASN A 993 20.26 -9.21 38.53
CA ASN A 993 21.45 -8.37 38.35
C ASN A 993 21.16 -6.92 37.90
N MET A 994 19.90 -6.55 37.66
CA MET A 994 19.50 -5.18 37.31
C MET A 994 19.20 -4.32 38.56
N GLN A 995 19.24 -3.00 38.40
CA GLN A 995 18.73 -2.06 39.40
C GLN A 995 17.21 -2.18 39.53
N LYS A 996 16.67 -1.82 40.70
CA LYS A 996 15.22 -1.90 40.99
C LYS A 996 14.60 -0.50 41.15
N PRO A 997 13.39 -0.25 40.63
CA PRO A 997 12.59 -1.15 39.78
C PRO A 997 13.27 -1.40 38.42
N ALA A 998 13.15 -2.62 37.89
CA ALA A 998 13.77 -3.03 36.63
C ALA A 998 12.76 -2.96 35.47
N PHE A 999 13.17 -2.35 34.35
CA PHE A 999 12.29 -2.13 33.20
C PHE A 999 12.71 -2.95 31.98
N VAL A 1000 11.72 -3.45 31.24
CA VAL A 1000 11.92 -4.04 29.90
C VAL A 1000 11.09 -3.27 28.89
N PHE A 1001 11.74 -2.77 27.85
CA PHE A 1001 11.11 -2.10 26.71
C PHE A 1001 11.33 -2.95 25.45
N ASP A 1002 10.33 -3.77 25.12
CA ASP A 1002 10.36 -4.62 23.94
C ASP A 1002 9.83 -3.86 22.72
N GLY A 1003 10.77 -3.37 21.90
CA GLY A 1003 10.49 -2.68 20.65
C GLY A 1003 10.22 -3.62 19.46
N ARG A 1004 10.26 -4.95 19.66
CA ARG A 1004 10.13 -5.96 18.60
C ARG A 1004 9.09 -7.04 18.90
N ASN A 1005 8.45 -7.01 20.06
CA ASN A 1005 7.45 -7.99 20.50
C ASN A 1005 7.98 -9.45 20.47
N VAL A 1006 9.24 -9.65 20.86
CA VAL A 1006 9.90 -10.97 20.87
C VAL A 1006 9.84 -11.68 22.21
N VAL A 1007 9.53 -10.98 23.31
CA VAL A 1007 9.42 -11.59 24.65
C VAL A 1007 7.97 -11.73 25.11
N ASP A 1008 7.77 -12.62 26.08
CA ASP A 1008 6.48 -12.84 26.75
C ASP A 1008 6.32 -11.82 27.91
N PRO A 1009 5.45 -10.81 27.76
CA PRO A 1009 5.31 -9.76 28.76
C PRO A 1009 4.74 -10.26 30.09
N GLU A 1010 3.88 -11.29 30.09
CA GLU A 1010 3.28 -11.77 31.33
C GLU A 1010 4.31 -12.51 32.18
N LYS A 1011 5.13 -13.38 31.56
CA LYS A 1011 6.24 -14.05 32.26
C LYS A 1011 7.25 -13.07 32.86
N LEU A 1012 7.55 -11.98 32.15
CA LEU A 1012 8.46 -10.95 32.66
C LEU A 1012 7.85 -10.17 33.84
N ARG A 1013 6.55 -9.91 33.82
CA ARG A 1013 5.83 -9.31 34.96
C ARG A 1013 5.81 -10.25 36.17
N GLU A 1014 5.63 -11.55 35.97
CA GLU A 1014 5.70 -12.56 37.03
C GLU A 1014 7.08 -12.59 37.73
N ILE A 1015 8.17 -12.41 36.96
CA ILE A 1015 9.53 -12.26 37.52
C ILE A 1015 9.67 -10.97 38.34
N GLY A 1016 8.93 -9.91 37.97
CA GLY A 1016 8.91 -8.62 38.67
C GLY A 1016 9.36 -7.44 37.83
N PHE A 1017 9.55 -7.59 36.51
CA PHE A 1017 9.84 -6.47 35.62
C PHE A 1017 8.60 -5.58 35.43
N ILE A 1018 8.85 -4.30 35.23
CA ILE A 1018 7.86 -3.38 34.63
C ILE A 1018 8.05 -3.46 33.12
N VAL A 1019 7.03 -3.93 32.40
CA VAL A 1019 7.16 -4.30 30.99
C VAL A 1019 6.37 -3.36 30.09
N TYR A 1020 7.06 -2.78 29.13
CA TYR A 1020 6.46 -2.12 27.97
C TYR A 1020 6.75 -2.94 26.71
N SER A 1021 5.70 -3.29 25.97
CA SER A 1021 5.81 -3.91 24.65
C SER A 1021 4.95 -3.12 23.67
N ILE A 1022 5.49 -2.79 22.50
CA ILE A 1022 4.82 -1.95 21.52
C ILE A 1022 3.45 -2.54 21.14
N GLY A 1023 2.41 -1.71 21.25
CA GLY A 1023 1.05 -2.05 20.85
C GLY A 1023 0.31 -3.04 21.74
N LYS A 1024 0.84 -3.42 22.90
CA LYS A 1024 0.16 -4.30 23.86
C LYS A 1024 -0.49 -3.48 24.99
N PRO A 1025 -1.45 -4.06 25.74
CA PRO A 1025 -2.00 -3.43 26.93
C PRO A 1025 -0.89 -3.01 27.91
N LEU A 1026 -0.94 -1.74 28.33
CA LEU A 1026 0.07 -1.17 29.22
C LEU A 1026 0.05 -1.83 30.60
N ASP A 1027 1.25 -2.03 31.14
CA ASP A 1027 1.43 -2.38 32.55
C ASP A 1027 0.71 -1.37 33.45
N ALA A 1028 0.19 -1.83 34.59
CA ALA A 1028 -0.51 -0.95 35.53
C ALA A 1028 0.35 0.25 35.97
N TRP A 1029 1.67 0.05 36.10
CA TRP A 1029 2.63 1.13 36.40
C TRP A 1029 2.65 2.23 35.33
N LEU A 1030 2.39 1.88 34.07
CA LEU A 1030 2.57 2.76 32.91
C LEU A 1030 1.30 3.48 32.48
N LYS A 1031 0.12 3.04 32.93
CA LYS A 1031 -1.20 3.55 32.47
C LYS A 1031 -1.37 5.04 32.68
N ASP A 1032 -0.91 5.56 33.81
CA ASP A 1032 -1.05 6.97 34.17
C ASP A 1032 0.16 7.83 33.79
N MET A 1033 1.13 7.25 33.05
CA MET A 1033 2.33 7.94 32.56
C MET A 1033 2.22 8.13 31.05
N PRO A 1034 1.68 9.27 30.55
CA PRO A 1034 1.56 9.49 29.11
C PRO A 1034 2.94 9.48 28.44
N ALA A 1035 3.06 8.84 27.28
CA ALA A 1035 4.27 8.86 26.44
C ALA A 1035 4.38 10.15 25.59
N VAL A 1036 3.77 11.23 26.06
CA VAL A 1036 3.62 12.49 25.32
C VAL A 1036 4.60 13.51 25.91
N ALA A 1037 5.37 14.15 25.03
CA ALA A 1037 6.22 15.30 25.37
C ALA A 1037 5.38 16.57 25.57
#